data_AF-A0AAW1DIG1-F1
#
_entry.id   AF-A0AAW1DIG1-F1
#
_cell.length_a   1.000
_cell.length_b   1.000
_cell.length_c   1.000
_cell.angle_alpha   90.00
_cell.angle_beta   90.00
_cell.angle_gamma   90.00
#
_symmetry.space_group_name_H-M   'P 1'
#
loop_
_entity.id
_entity.type
_entity.pdbx_description
1 polymer ?
#
loop_
_entity_poly.entity_id
_entity_poly.type
_entity_poly.pdbx_seq_one_letter_code
_entity_poly.pdbx_strand_id
1 'polypeptide(L)'
;MAFDGRTGEILWQYWTRKDVLFVDCSANINADKTNDCLLSGKGGVLCSIDGKSGNLIWEVEKSRDLYTIDIYSAQYISDFDGDGYSDVLVAHTSDDTGLLIVLSGRNGNTIGEIQSPKQEGLYTVPRVIVTIDGTYMVIFATGQPNIDTGGALYAVPLHSIALSDEKRCTEIWRDYKAGVSSGIVLVDMNNDGMDDIVVTSGNKLSIINGNNFSLLWNISSDREINEDISKQILIGPTPAYFDDDLIPDFLINYLIGPAFPMYYYSQIWVAGGRNGESLLDDPMIGAGDITAPGITISFTGNGNDMFLFWITSCDTDAEAQKMPFILSRESTMHERSHADFCKLRFNKTSVTQLYALNQHIKPPGLLIYSSKNNWDIEHNTTLIPDIKQEDTISRTWYKTSKPNKIKNKQQSDVTSYFGYSQDSVEDPSVTNFQKYPEGLNEQPESPIRIRPSLGINLGELAMDYEQLFPQEIEPPADINVDVNKGRDERANLKKVVKRHLNKNIHGESLARSSVTATLAKPLSGNGIDIIFATHWEIPSSRVHILTERDQICIQKKIDSIEMQSTLSEIELEEVKRDAERECLPRLDTEKLGAGQLTMYRVNLKCKGCGELSVNEQCSVPLPLDMQSYSHRACNVYFKKKQNLYYGSK
;
A
#
# COMPACT_ATOMS: atom_id res chain seq x y z
N MET A 1 -15.53 -3.78 3.46
CA MET A 1 -16.45 -4.13 4.57
C MET A 1 -16.40 -3.02 5.59
N ALA A 2 -17.51 -2.72 6.25
CA ALA A 2 -17.55 -1.81 7.39
C ALA A 2 -17.97 -2.55 8.65
N PHE A 3 -17.35 -2.19 9.77
CA PHE A 3 -17.58 -2.80 11.08
C PHE A 3 -17.95 -1.74 12.10
N ASP A 4 -18.81 -2.07 13.06
CA ASP A 4 -19.04 -1.24 14.24
C ASP A 4 -17.75 -1.25 15.07
N GLY A 5 -17.19 -0.06 15.31
CA GLY A 5 -15.92 0.04 16.03
C GLY A 5 -15.97 -0.45 17.47
N ARG A 6 -17.13 -0.47 18.12
CA ARG A 6 -17.31 -0.87 19.53
C ARG A 6 -17.58 -2.37 19.65
N THR A 7 -18.41 -2.94 18.77
CA THR A 7 -18.85 -4.35 18.87
C THR A 7 -18.09 -5.27 17.92
N GLY A 8 -17.53 -4.74 16.83
CA GLY A 8 -16.93 -5.53 15.75
C GLY A 8 -17.96 -6.18 14.81
N GLU A 9 -19.26 -5.89 14.98
CA GLU A 9 -20.31 -6.40 14.09
C GLU A 9 -20.21 -5.78 12.69
N ILE A 10 -20.51 -6.57 11.66
CA ILE A 10 -20.54 -6.06 10.28
C ILE A 10 -21.72 -5.10 10.13
N LEU A 11 -21.46 -3.86 9.77
CA LEU A 11 -22.49 -2.87 9.43
C LEU A 11 -22.99 -3.10 8.01
N TRP A 12 -22.07 -3.25 7.06
CA TRP A 12 -22.38 -3.56 5.66
C TRP A 12 -21.16 -4.15 4.93
N GLN A 13 -21.43 -4.81 3.82
CA GLN A 13 -20.43 -5.37 2.91
C GLN A 13 -20.78 -5.06 1.46
N TYR A 14 -19.79 -4.62 0.71
CA TYR A 14 -19.88 -4.40 -0.73
C TYR A 14 -18.79 -5.22 -1.43
N TRP A 15 -19.15 -5.92 -2.49
CA TRP A 15 -18.24 -6.77 -3.28
C TRP A 15 -17.85 -6.05 -4.58
N THR A 16 -16.55 -5.87 -4.79
CA THR A 16 -16.00 -5.33 -6.03
C THR A 16 -15.64 -6.45 -7.00
N ARG A 17 -15.49 -6.10 -8.29
CA ARG A 17 -15.15 -7.06 -9.35
C ARG A 17 -13.69 -7.56 -9.29
N LYS A 18 -12.82 -6.76 -8.69
CA LYS A 18 -11.37 -6.93 -8.57
C LYS A 18 -10.89 -6.30 -7.27
N ASP A 19 -9.62 -6.55 -6.93
CA ASP A 19 -8.98 -6.08 -5.71
C ASP A 19 -9.09 -4.56 -5.57
N VAL A 20 -9.49 -4.12 -4.37
CA VAL A 20 -9.45 -2.71 -3.97
C VAL A 20 -8.03 -2.41 -3.50
N LEU A 21 -7.43 -1.36 -4.06
CA LEU A 21 -6.09 -0.90 -3.69
C LEU A 21 -6.15 0.30 -2.74
N PHE A 22 -7.20 1.12 -2.84
CA PHE A 22 -7.34 2.33 -2.05
C PHE A 22 -8.78 2.58 -1.61
N VAL A 23 -8.95 3.16 -0.42
CA VAL A 23 -10.23 3.53 0.18
C VAL A 23 -10.12 4.92 0.82
N ASP A 24 -11.00 5.83 0.45
CA ASP A 24 -11.14 7.15 1.06
C ASP A 24 -12.58 7.36 1.52
N CYS A 25 -12.81 7.48 2.83
CA CYS A 25 -14.14 7.70 3.42
C CYS A 25 -14.28 9.09 4.05
N SER A 26 -13.67 10.12 3.45
CA SER A 26 -13.55 11.45 4.07
C SER A 26 -14.64 12.47 3.70
N ALA A 27 -15.49 12.19 2.72
CA ALA A 27 -16.48 13.15 2.23
C ALA A 27 -17.91 12.61 2.25
N ASN A 28 -18.88 13.48 2.49
CA ASN A 28 -20.31 13.20 2.37
C ASN A 28 -20.81 13.73 1.01
N ILE A 29 -21.07 12.85 0.06
CA ILE A 29 -21.44 13.20 -1.33
C ILE A 29 -22.93 13.01 -1.62
N ASN A 30 -23.71 12.54 -0.63
CA ASN A 30 -25.16 12.32 -0.75
C ASN A 30 -26.00 13.18 0.23
N ALA A 31 -25.35 14.03 1.02
CA ALA A 31 -25.92 14.93 2.02
C ALA A 31 -26.67 14.22 3.17
N ASP A 32 -26.34 12.97 3.50
CA ASP A 32 -27.02 12.21 4.57
C ASP A 32 -26.40 12.38 5.98
N LYS A 33 -25.34 13.19 6.08
CA LYS A 33 -24.52 13.50 7.27
C LYS A 33 -23.55 12.38 7.69
N THR A 34 -23.44 11.33 6.90
CA THR A 34 -22.43 10.29 7.01
C THR A 34 -21.41 10.50 5.90
N ASN A 35 -20.13 10.26 6.16
CA ASN A 35 -19.15 10.26 5.08
C ASN A 35 -19.29 8.97 4.26
N ASP A 36 -19.22 9.13 2.95
CA ASP A 36 -19.24 8.09 1.93
C ASP A 36 -17.83 7.63 1.60
N CYS A 37 -17.71 6.42 1.06
CA CYS A 37 -16.44 5.76 0.77
C CYS A 37 -16.20 5.66 -0.74
N LEU A 38 -15.15 6.32 -1.21
CA LEU A 38 -14.56 6.16 -2.53
C LEU A 38 -13.60 4.97 -2.53
N LEU A 39 -13.80 4.05 -3.48
CA LEU A 39 -12.99 2.85 -3.67
C LEU A 39 -12.27 2.92 -5.01
N SER A 40 -10.97 2.66 -5.04
CA SER A 40 -10.21 2.47 -6.27
C SER A 40 -9.37 1.18 -6.26
N GLY A 41 -9.09 0.61 -7.42
CA GLY A 41 -8.24 -0.58 -7.47
C GLY A 41 -8.03 -1.17 -8.84
N LYS A 42 -7.75 -2.48 -8.85
CA LYS A 42 -7.34 -3.22 -10.05
C LYS A 42 -8.44 -3.31 -11.09
N GLY A 43 -8.06 -3.40 -12.37
CA GLY A 43 -9.00 -3.57 -13.48
C GLY A 43 -10.05 -2.44 -13.55
N GLY A 44 -9.64 -1.21 -13.21
CA GLY A 44 -10.41 0.02 -13.31
C GLY A 44 -11.53 0.13 -12.29
N VAL A 45 -11.42 -0.52 -11.12
CA VAL A 45 -12.37 -0.33 -10.03
C VAL A 45 -12.30 1.14 -9.60
N LEU A 46 -13.41 1.86 -9.76
CA LEU A 46 -13.60 3.21 -9.25
C LEU A 46 -15.08 3.45 -8.99
N CYS A 47 -15.47 3.49 -7.73
CA CYS A 47 -16.86 3.72 -7.31
C CYS A 47 -16.95 4.45 -5.98
N SER A 48 -18.08 5.11 -5.75
CA SER A 48 -18.45 5.65 -4.46
C SER A 48 -19.59 4.86 -3.84
N ILE A 49 -19.46 4.53 -2.56
CA ILE A 49 -20.37 3.74 -1.75
C ILE A 49 -20.86 4.57 -0.57
N ASP A 50 -22.16 4.52 -0.32
CA ASP A 50 -22.77 5.15 0.85
C ASP A 50 -22.19 4.56 2.14
N GLY A 51 -21.56 5.39 2.96
CA GLY A 51 -20.88 4.94 4.17
C GLY A 51 -21.83 4.48 5.28
N LYS A 52 -23.11 4.85 5.20
CA LYS A 52 -24.14 4.42 6.15
C LYS A 52 -24.73 3.06 5.81
N SER A 53 -25.02 2.82 4.52
CA SER A 53 -25.77 1.65 4.08
C SER A 53 -24.95 0.62 3.29
N GLY A 54 -23.79 1.00 2.75
CA GLY A 54 -23.00 0.17 1.85
C GLY A 54 -23.56 0.10 0.43
N ASN A 55 -24.54 0.94 0.08
CA ASN A 55 -25.14 0.98 -1.25
C ASN A 55 -24.28 1.76 -2.24
N LEU A 56 -24.28 1.34 -3.51
CA LEU A 56 -23.58 2.04 -4.58
C LEU A 56 -24.23 3.41 -4.85
N ILE A 57 -23.42 4.48 -4.83
CA ILE A 57 -23.84 5.83 -5.26
C ILE A 57 -23.58 5.96 -6.77
N TRP A 58 -22.35 5.74 -7.21
CA TRP A 58 -21.96 5.70 -8.61
C TRP A 58 -20.72 4.82 -8.83
N GLU A 59 -20.56 4.29 -10.04
CA GLU A 59 -19.37 3.53 -10.51
C GLU A 59 -19.00 4.05 -11.90
N VAL A 60 -17.71 4.28 -12.16
CA VAL A 60 -17.24 4.64 -13.50
C VAL A 60 -17.51 3.47 -14.45
N GLU A 61 -17.91 3.79 -15.69
CA GLU A 61 -18.26 2.79 -16.68
C GLU A 61 -17.15 1.75 -16.84
N LYS A 62 -17.58 0.49 -16.86
CA LYS A 62 -16.68 -0.65 -16.93
C LYS A 62 -15.92 -0.58 -18.25
N SER A 63 -14.59 -0.55 -18.17
CA SER A 63 -13.78 -0.79 -19.36
C SER A 63 -14.19 -2.13 -19.96
N ARG A 64 -14.39 -2.17 -21.28
CA ARG A 64 -14.63 -3.42 -22.01
C ARG A 64 -13.38 -4.31 -22.00
N ASP A 65 -12.22 -3.68 -21.81
CA ASP A 65 -10.94 -4.32 -21.64
C ASP A 65 -10.67 -4.44 -20.14
N LEU A 66 -10.99 -5.61 -19.58
CA LEU A 66 -10.94 -5.91 -18.14
C LEU A 66 -9.54 -5.80 -17.51
N TYR A 67 -8.49 -5.57 -18.30
CA TYR A 67 -7.11 -5.91 -17.95
C TYR A 67 -6.10 -4.77 -18.13
N THR A 68 -6.52 -3.55 -18.48
CA THR A 68 -5.58 -2.52 -18.96
C THR A 68 -5.42 -1.29 -18.06
N ILE A 69 -6.17 -1.18 -16.96
CA ILE A 69 -6.12 0.01 -16.10
C ILE A 69 -6.14 -0.39 -14.63
N ASP A 70 -5.13 0.00 -13.87
CA ASP A 70 -5.15 -0.05 -12.40
C ASP A 70 -5.23 1.38 -11.85
N ILE A 71 -6.17 1.61 -10.95
CA ILE A 71 -6.37 2.92 -10.33
C ILE A 71 -5.75 2.89 -8.94
N TYR A 72 -4.47 3.25 -8.89
CA TYR A 72 -3.64 3.20 -7.68
C TYR A 72 -4.11 4.16 -6.58
N SER A 73 -4.74 5.27 -6.95
CA SER A 73 -5.29 6.20 -5.97
C SER A 73 -6.46 7.00 -6.50
N ALA A 74 -7.43 7.23 -5.62
CA ALA A 74 -8.49 8.20 -5.79
C ALA A 74 -8.77 8.84 -4.43
N GLN A 75 -8.94 10.16 -4.40
CA GLN A 75 -9.15 10.91 -3.16
C GLN A 75 -10.20 12.00 -3.35
N TYR A 76 -10.95 12.30 -2.30
CA TYR A 76 -11.83 13.46 -2.31
C TYR A 76 -11.03 14.77 -2.24
N ILE A 77 -11.51 15.78 -2.95
CA ILE A 77 -10.97 17.14 -3.01
C ILE A 77 -12.11 18.15 -2.80
N SER A 78 -11.77 19.43 -2.71
CA SER A 78 -12.75 20.52 -2.65
C SER A 78 -13.68 20.52 -3.86
N ASP A 79 -14.94 20.89 -3.66
CA ASP A 79 -15.93 21.13 -4.72
C ASP A 79 -15.39 22.12 -5.76
N PHE A 80 -15.21 21.63 -6.98
CA PHE A 80 -14.66 22.37 -8.11
C PHE A 80 -15.73 22.68 -9.16
N ASP A 81 -16.71 21.80 -9.37
CA ASP A 81 -17.82 22.04 -10.32
C ASP A 81 -18.95 22.92 -9.74
N GLY A 82 -18.92 23.19 -8.44
CA GLY A 82 -19.82 24.08 -7.73
C GLY A 82 -21.19 23.46 -7.43
N ASP A 83 -21.31 22.14 -7.47
CA ASP A 83 -22.56 21.43 -7.23
C ASP A 83 -22.89 21.20 -5.74
N GLY A 84 -21.98 21.62 -4.86
CA GLY A 84 -22.10 21.57 -3.40
C GLY A 84 -21.50 20.32 -2.76
N TYR A 85 -20.89 19.42 -3.54
CA TYR A 85 -20.28 18.19 -3.05
C TYR A 85 -18.78 18.14 -3.36
N SER A 86 -18.00 17.44 -2.52
CA SER A 86 -16.58 17.22 -2.78
C SER A 86 -16.36 16.48 -4.09
N ASP A 87 -15.38 16.93 -4.86
CA ASP A 87 -14.95 16.28 -6.10
C ASP A 87 -13.87 15.23 -5.85
N VAL A 88 -13.40 14.55 -6.90
CA VAL A 88 -12.44 13.45 -6.80
C VAL A 88 -11.23 13.70 -7.68
N LEU A 89 -10.04 13.58 -7.12
CA LEU A 89 -8.77 13.50 -7.85
C LEU A 89 -8.35 12.03 -7.98
N VAL A 90 -8.13 11.60 -9.21
CA VAL A 90 -7.72 10.23 -9.56
C VAL A 90 -6.33 10.27 -10.19
N ALA A 91 -5.45 9.36 -9.78
CA ALA A 91 -4.21 9.08 -10.49
C ALA A 91 -4.19 7.62 -10.93
N HIS A 92 -3.92 7.41 -12.21
CA HIS A 92 -3.74 6.08 -12.78
C HIS A 92 -2.69 6.08 -13.87
N THR A 93 -2.24 4.89 -14.26
CA THR A 93 -1.33 4.69 -15.39
C THR A 93 -2.05 3.85 -16.44
N SER A 94 -2.03 4.29 -17.69
CA SER A 94 -2.52 3.58 -18.87
C SER A 94 -1.42 3.54 -19.91
N ASP A 95 -1.05 2.37 -20.41
CA ASP A 95 0.02 2.19 -21.41
C ASP A 95 1.31 2.95 -21.05
N ASP A 96 1.78 2.75 -19.82
CA ASP A 96 2.93 3.43 -19.18
C ASP A 96 2.82 4.96 -19.03
N THR A 97 1.75 5.57 -19.52
CA THR A 97 1.47 7.00 -19.38
C THR A 97 0.64 7.28 -18.14
N GLY A 98 1.12 8.19 -17.30
CA GLY A 98 0.37 8.70 -16.16
C GLY A 98 -0.77 9.63 -16.56
N LEU A 99 -1.91 9.50 -15.89
CA LEU A 99 -3.08 10.36 -16.06
C LEU A 99 -3.58 10.84 -14.70
N LEU A 100 -3.73 12.17 -14.59
CA LEU A 100 -4.43 12.82 -13.48
C LEU A 100 -5.78 13.31 -13.96
N ILE A 101 -6.84 12.88 -13.28
CA ILE A 101 -8.22 13.19 -13.66
C ILE A 101 -8.94 13.79 -12.45
N VAL A 102 -9.69 14.86 -12.69
CA VAL A 102 -10.67 15.40 -11.74
C VAL A 102 -12.07 14.97 -12.19
N LEU A 103 -12.80 14.34 -11.28
CA LEU A 103 -14.18 13.86 -11.48
C LEU A 103 -15.13 14.55 -10.51
N SER A 104 -16.36 14.78 -10.93
CA SER A 104 -17.46 15.22 -10.06
C SER A 104 -17.73 14.14 -9.03
N GLY A 105 -17.57 14.45 -7.74
CA GLY A 105 -17.70 13.42 -6.71
C GLY A 105 -19.13 12.97 -6.48
N ARG A 106 -20.12 13.72 -6.95
CA ARG A 106 -21.54 13.35 -6.88
C ARG A 106 -21.95 12.28 -7.88
N ASN A 107 -21.34 12.26 -9.06
CA ASN A 107 -21.83 11.45 -10.19
C ASN A 107 -20.73 10.76 -11.03
N GLY A 108 -19.46 11.03 -10.75
CA GLY A 108 -18.31 10.43 -11.44
C GLY A 108 -18.02 11.01 -12.84
N ASN A 109 -18.66 12.11 -13.25
CA ASN A 109 -18.41 12.74 -14.54
C ASN A 109 -17.03 13.43 -14.55
N THR A 110 -16.28 13.29 -15.64
CA THR A 110 -15.01 13.99 -15.82
C THR A 110 -15.20 15.51 -15.89
N ILE A 111 -14.49 16.23 -15.02
CA ILE A 111 -14.37 17.68 -15.03
C ILE A 111 -13.18 18.07 -15.91
N GLY A 112 -12.02 17.45 -15.70
CA GLY A 112 -10.82 17.66 -16.50
C GLY A 112 -9.76 16.60 -16.28
N GLU A 113 -8.79 16.55 -17.19
CA GLU A 113 -7.68 15.59 -17.16
C GLU A 113 -6.40 16.20 -17.74
N ILE A 114 -5.25 15.72 -17.26
CA ILE A 114 -3.93 16.00 -17.83
C ILE A 114 -3.09 14.74 -17.89
N GLN A 115 -2.19 14.66 -18.87
CA GLN A 115 -1.17 13.63 -18.91
C GLN A 115 0.03 14.02 -18.05
N SER A 116 0.66 13.01 -17.44
CA SER A 116 1.97 13.16 -16.81
C SER A 116 2.98 13.66 -17.84
N PRO A 117 3.85 14.62 -17.48
CA PRO A 117 4.94 15.03 -18.36
C PRO A 117 5.81 13.83 -18.77
N LYS A 118 6.35 13.88 -20.00
CA LYS A 118 7.20 12.82 -20.59
C LYS A 118 6.54 11.43 -20.70
N GLN A 119 5.21 11.33 -20.53
CA GLN A 119 4.50 10.05 -20.58
C GLN A 119 5.03 9.04 -19.56
N GLU A 120 5.50 9.51 -18.40
CA GLU A 120 6.00 8.66 -17.32
C GLU A 120 4.85 8.23 -16.39
N GLY A 121 4.74 6.94 -16.08
CA GLY A 121 3.66 6.39 -15.25
C GLY A 121 3.57 6.96 -13.82
N LEU A 122 2.35 6.97 -13.29
CA LEU A 122 1.99 7.37 -11.92
C LEU A 122 1.62 6.15 -11.09
N TYR A 123 2.50 5.79 -10.16
CA TYR A 123 2.34 4.63 -9.28
C TYR A 123 2.23 5.01 -7.79
N THR A 124 2.33 6.31 -7.49
CA THR A 124 2.26 6.83 -6.12
C THR A 124 1.06 7.75 -5.94
N VAL A 125 0.61 7.87 -4.70
CA VAL A 125 -0.53 8.70 -4.33
C VAL A 125 -0.15 10.18 -4.44
N PRO A 126 -0.84 10.99 -5.27
CA PRO A 126 -0.63 12.43 -5.34
C PRO A 126 -1.10 13.11 -4.06
N ARG A 127 -0.47 14.22 -3.70
CA ARG A 127 -0.79 15.04 -2.53
C ARG A 127 -1.35 16.38 -2.96
N VAL A 128 -2.48 16.76 -2.39
CA VAL A 128 -2.98 18.13 -2.50
C VAL A 128 -2.37 18.94 -1.37
N ILE A 129 -1.79 20.11 -1.66
CA ILE A 129 -1.28 21.07 -0.68
C ILE A 129 -1.90 22.44 -0.93
N VAL A 130 -1.93 23.28 0.10
CA VAL A 130 -2.38 24.67 -0.02
C VAL A 130 -1.17 25.56 0.17
N THR A 131 -0.84 26.35 -0.85
CA THR A 131 0.25 27.32 -0.79
C THR A 131 -0.13 28.56 0.04
N ILE A 132 0.84 29.39 0.43
CA ILE A 132 0.60 30.59 1.27
C ILE A 132 -0.42 31.56 0.67
N ASP A 133 -0.50 31.62 -0.66
CA ASP A 133 -1.47 32.44 -1.41
C ASP A 133 -2.89 31.83 -1.44
N GLY A 134 -3.10 30.67 -0.84
CA GLY A 134 -4.38 29.94 -0.83
C GLY A 134 -4.63 29.09 -2.07
N THR A 135 -3.65 28.95 -2.97
CA THR A 135 -3.79 28.11 -4.17
C THR A 135 -3.68 26.62 -3.81
N TYR A 136 -4.62 25.82 -4.30
CA TYR A 136 -4.52 24.36 -4.21
C TYR A 136 -3.56 23.85 -5.28
N MET A 137 -2.50 23.18 -4.83
CA MET A 137 -1.48 22.56 -5.68
C MET A 137 -1.52 21.06 -5.52
N VAL A 138 -1.38 20.32 -6.61
CA VAL A 138 -1.21 18.87 -6.63
C VAL A 138 0.27 18.56 -6.84
N ILE A 139 0.86 17.91 -5.85
CA ILE A 139 2.19 17.31 -5.93
C ILE A 139 2.02 15.85 -6.30
N PHE A 140 2.66 15.42 -7.38
CA PHE A 140 2.59 14.03 -7.83
C PHE A 140 3.95 13.56 -8.30
N ALA A 141 4.17 12.27 -8.26
CA ALA A 141 5.43 11.67 -8.63
C ALA A 141 5.26 10.61 -9.72
N THR A 142 6.18 10.64 -10.67
CA THR A 142 6.31 9.68 -11.75
C THR A 142 7.48 8.72 -11.52
N GLY A 143 7.48 7.66 -12.32
CA GLY A 143 8.53 6.64 -12.33
C GLY A 143 7.97 5.30 -11.87
N GLN A 144 8.45 4.24 -12.51
CA GLN A 144 7.98 2.89 -12.24
C GLN A 144 8.83 2.24 -11.15
N PRO A 145 8.23 1.72 -10.07
CA PRO A 145 8.96 0.96 -9.09
C PRO A 145 9.67 -0.23 -9.76
N ASN A 146 10.96 -0.41 -9.47
CA ASN A 146 11.78 -1.53 -9.94
C ASN A 146 12.19 -1.54 -11.42
N ILE A 147 12.02 -0.42 -12.15
CA ILE A 147 12.59 -0.25 -13.48
C ILE A 147 13.51 0.97 -13.46
N ASP A 148 14.74 0.82 -13.97
CA ASP A 148 15.73 1.89 -14.06
C ASP A 148 15.38 2.91 -15.18
N THR A 149 14.13 3.38 -15.22
CA THR A 149 13.62 4.37 -16.18
C THR A 149 13.68 5.80 -15.67
N GLY A 150 14.04 6.00 -14.40
CA GLY A 150 13.95 7.29 -13.72
C GLY A 150 12.51 7.73 -13.46
N GLY A 151 12.37 8.94 -12.92
CA GLY A 151 11.10 9.56 -12.59
C GLY A 151 11.30 10.94 -11.95
N ALA A 152 10.22 11.67 -11.73
CA ALA A 152 10.29 13.02 -11.19
C ALA A 152 9.13 13.35 -10.28
N LEU A 153 9.33 14.38 -9.48
CA LEU A 153 8.31 15.03 -8.67
C LEU A 153 7.85 16.29 -9.41
N TYR A 154 6.55 16.45 -9.55
CA TYR A 154 5.93 17.58 -10.22
C TYR A 154 4.94 18.28 -9.30
N ALA A 155 4.74 19.57 -9.57
CA ALA A 155 3.68 20.39 -9.00
C ALA A 155 2.80 20.97 -10.11
N VAL A 156 1.49 20.89 -9.93
CA VAL A 156 0.52 21.50 -10.84
C VAL A 156 -0.62 22.11 -10.04
N PRO A 157 -1.13 23.31 -10.38
CA PRO A 157 -2.32 23.84 -9.73
C PRO A 157 -3.53 22.91 -9.97
N LEU A 158 -4.32 22.65 -8.94
CA LEU A 158 -5.48 21.76 -9.04
C LEU A 158 -6.46 22.24 -10.12
N HIS A 159 -6.67 23.54 -10.22
CA HIS A 159 -7.53 24.14 -11.25
C HIS A 159 -6.99 23.96 -12.67
N SER A 160 -5.67 23.81 -12.86
CA SER A 160 -5.10 23.51 -14.17
C SER A 160 -5.44 22.09 -14.63
N ILE A 161 -5.54 21.12 -13.71
CA ILE A 161 -6.00 19.76 -14.05
C ILE A 161 -7.45 19.80 -14.51
N ALA A 162 -8.30 20.49 -13.75
CA ALA A 162 -9.73 20.60 -14.06
C ALA A 162 -10.01 21.36 -15.37
N LEU A 163 -9.12 22.28 -15.79
CA LEU A 163 -9.18 22.97 -17.08
C LEU A 163 -8.43 22.25 -18.21
N SER A 164 -7.83 21.08 -17.95
CA SER A 164 -6.97 20.35 -18.89
C SER A 164 -5.81 21.19 -19.45
N ASP A 165 -5.20 22.03 -18.61
CA ASP A 165 -4.07 22.89 -18.96
C ASP A 165 -2.74 22.29 -18.48
N GLU A 166 -2.13 21.46 -19.33
CA GLU A 166 -0.87 20.76 -19.03
C GLU A 166 0.34 21.70 -18.90
N LYS A 167 0.26 22.94 -19.42
CA LYS A 167 1.41 23.86 -19.50
C LYS A 167 1.87 24.38 -18.13
N ARG A 168 1.03 24.22 -17.10
CA ARG A 168 1.32 24.69 -15.74
C ARG A 168 1.87 23.62 -14.81
N CYS A 169 2.21 22.45 -15.36
CA CYS A 169 2.94 21.43 -14.64
C CYS A 169 4.43 21.79 -14.55
N THR A 170 4.96 21.88 -13.34
CA THR A 170 6.36 22.25 -13.06
C THR A 170 7.11 21.07 -12.46
N GLU A 171 8.28 20.76 -12.99
CA GLU A 171 9.19 19.75 -12.42
C GLU A 171 9.91 20.35 -11.20
N ILE A 172 9.75 19.71 -10.03
CA ILE A 172 10.40 20.11 -8.77
C ILE A 172 11.74 19.39 -8.60
N TRP A 173 11.75 18.09 -8.88
CA TRP A 173 12.88 17.22 -8.59
C TRP A 173 12.88 16.01 -9.51
N ARG A 174 14.06 15.44 -9.79
CA ARG A 174 14.20 14.28 -10.68
C ARG A 174 15.26 13.30 -10.21
N ASP A 175 14.94 12.02 -10.37
CA ASP A 175 15.89 10.91 -10.37
C ASP A 175 15.97 10.32 -11.77
N TYR A 176 17.19 10.15 -12.31
CA TYR A 176 17.39 9.62 -13.65
C TYR A 176 17.52 8.09 -13.68
N LYS A 177 17.54 7.43 -12.52
CA LYS A 177 17.71 5.99 -12.39
C LYS A 177 16.46 5.34 -11.82
N ALA A 178 16.12 5.59 -10.55
CA ALA A 178 15.14 4.75 -9.85
C ALA A 178 13.69 5.29 -9.90
N GLY A 179 13.49 6.60 -10.05
CA GLY A 179 12.17 7.21 -9.90
C GLY A 179 11.62 7.11 -8.47
N VAL A 180 10.43 7.66 -8.20
CA VAL A 180 9.89 7.71 -6.83
C VAL A 180 9.31 6.34 -6.41
N SER A 181 9.71 5.86 -5.23
CA SER A 181 9.59 4.44 -4.88
C SER A 181 8.56 4.06 -3.81
N SER A 182 8.23 4.93 -2.85
CA SER A 182 7.35 4.57 -1.71
C SER A 182 6.25 5.60 -1.38
N GLY A 183 6.14 6.65 -2.19
CA GLY A 183 5.16 7.73 -2.06
C GLY A 183 5.71 9.01 -1.45
N ILE A 184 4.81 10.00 -1.29
CA ILE A 184 5.12 11.34 -0.80
C ILE A 184 4.63 11.47 0.64
N VAL A 185 5.51 11.91 1.55
CA VAL A 185 5.16 12.30 2.92
C VAL A 185 5.35 13.81 3.07
N LEU A 186 4.40 14.46 3.73
CA LEU A 186 4.41 15.90 3.95
C LEU A 186 4.56 16.18 5.44
N VAL A 187 5.57 16.98 5.78
CA VAL A 187 5.98 17.28 7.15
C VAL A 187 6.83 18.54 7.17
N ASP A 188 6.53 19.48 8.05
CA ASP A 188 7.39 20.66 8.29
C ASP A 188 8.73 20.24 8.93
N MET A 189 9.81 20.32 8.15
CA MET A 189 11.16 19.88 8.55
C MET A 189 12.06 21.04 8.98
N ASN A 190 11.68 22.26 8.65
CA ASN A 190 12.50 23.46 8.91
C ASN A 190 11.82 24.46 9.86
N ASN A 191 10.61 24.14 10.31
CA ASN A 191 9.79 24.90 11.24
C ASN A 191 9.36 26.28 10.72
N ASP A 192 9.18 26.42 9.40
CA ASP A 192 8.62 27.63 8.76
C ASP A 192 7.08 27.64 8.72
N GLY A 193 6.43 26.57 9.19
CA GLY A 193 4.98 26.43 9.22
C GLY A 193 4.36 25.97 7.90
N MET A 194 5.18 25.67 6.87
CA MET A 194 4.75 24.98 5.67
C MET A 194 5.26 23.54 5.68
N ASP A 195 4.44 22.60 5.23
CA ASP A 195 4.88 21.21 5.11
C ASP A 195 5.92 21.06 3.99
N ASP A 196 7.06 20.48 4.33
CA ASP A 196 8.10 20.09 3.38
C ASP A 196 7.80 18.71 2.78
N ILE A 197 8.40 18.41 1.64
CA ILE A 197 8.17 17.21 0.85
C ILE A 197 9.27 16.18 1.09
N VAL A 198 8.89 15.04 1.63
CA VAL A 198 9.76 13.87 1.81
C VAL A 198 9.46 12.88 0.69
N VAL A 199 10.50 12.57 -0.09
CA VAL A 199 10.42 11.65 -1.23
C VAL A 199 11.51 10.60 -1.14
N THR A 200 11.16 9.35 -1.47
CA THR A 200 12.13 8.26 -1.59
C THR A 200 12.29 7.85 -3.04
N SER A 201 13.51 7.55 -3.44
CA SER A 201 13.84 7.06 -4.78
C SER A 201 15.01 6.09 -4.69
N GLY A 202 14.80 4.84 -5.13
CA GLY A 202 15.79 3.78 -4.95
C GLY A 202 16.19 3.64 -3.48
N ASN A 203 17.47 3.85 -3.16
CA ASN A 203 18.02 3.82 -1.80
C ASN A 203 18.11 5.21 -1.12
N LYS A 204 17.58 6.26 -1.78
CA LYS A 204 17.72 7.64 -1.35
C LYS A 204 16.43 8.16 -0.72
N LEU A 205 16.57 8.89 0.39
CA LEU A 205 15.51 9.73 0.96
C LEU A 205 15.93 11.18 0.82
N SER A 206 15.06 12.02 0.24
CA SER A 206 15.30 13.45 0.02
C SER A 206 14.22 14.28 0.69
N ILE A 207 14.63 15.34 1.36
CA ILE A 207 13.75 16.36 1.93
C ILE A 207 13.82 17.61 1.06
N ILE A 208 12.69 18.05 0.55
CA ILE A 208 12.55 19.19 -0.35
C ILE A 208 11.67 20.23 0.34
N ASN A 209 12.13 21.47 0.39
CA ASN A 209 11.40 22.55 1.03
C ASN A 209 10.05 22.79 0.32
N GLY A 210 8.96 22.86 1.08
CA GLY A 210 7.60 23.01 0.53
C GLY A 210 7.32 24.38 -0.09
N ASN A 211 8.00 25.42 0.40
CA ASN A 211 7.76 26.81 0.00
C ASN A 211 8.50 27.19 -1.28
N ASN A 212 9.73 26.73 -1.47
CA ASN A 212 10.57 27.10 -2.60
C ASN A 212 11.11 25.93 -3.42
N PHE A 213 10.75 24.69 -3.06
CA PHE A 213 11.18 23.47 -3.74
C PHE A 213 12.70 23.22 -3.79
N SER A 214 13.47 23.90 -2.93
CA SER A 214 14.90 23.63 -2.78
C SER A 214 15.15 22.35 -1.98
N LEU A 215 16.18 21.59 -2.34
CA LEU A 215 16.61 20.43 -1.56
C LEU A 215 17.19 20.89 -0.22
N LEU A 216 16.61 20.45 0.91
CA LEU A 216 17.13 20.71 2.24
C LEU A 216 18.32 19.78 2.56
N TRP A 217 18.08 18.48 2.50
CA TRP A 217 19.11 17.45 2.62
C TRP A 217 18.64 16.14 2.01
N ASN A 218 19.58 15.21 1.80
CA ASN A 218 19.26 13.84 1.42
C ASN A 218 20.22 12.87 2.11
N ILE A 219 19.78 11.62 2.19
CA ILE A 219 20.59 10.49 2.62
C ILE A 219 20.54 9.40 1.56
N SER A 220 21.68 8.75 1.34
CA SER A 220 21.78 7.49 0.62
C SER A 220 22.50 6.46 1.49
N SER A 221 22.16 5.19 1.29
CA SER A 221 22.74 4.05 2.02
C SER A 221 24.14 3.67 1.53
N ASP A 222 24.77 4.48 0.68
CA ASP A 222 26.11 4.22 0.11
C ASP A 222 27.23 4.40 1.15
N ARG A 223 26.88 4.61 2.42
CA ARG A 223 27.81 4.71 3.55
C ARG A 223 28.44 3.36 3.93
N GLU A 224 27.97 2.24 3.38
CA GLU A 224 28.57 0.90 3.55
C GLU A 224 29.19 0.40 2.23
N ILE A 225 30.46 -0.01 2.32
CA ILE A 225 31.43 -0.27 1.23
C ILE A 225 31.09 -1.50 0.34
N ASN A 226 30.00 -2.23 0.61
CA ASN A 226 29.61 -3.38 -0.23
C ASN A 226 28.73 -2.91 -1.40
N GLU A 227 29.38 -2.35 -2.43
CA GLU A 227 28.78 -1.78 -3.65
C GLU A 227 27.99 -2.79 -4.51
N ASP A 228 28.05 -4.10 -4.23
CA ASP A 228 27.54 -5.13 -5.13
C ASP A 228 26.04 -5.49 -4.95
N ILE A 229 25.38 -5.08 -3.85
CA ILE A 229 23.99 -5.48 -3.58
C ILE A 229 23.06 -4.26 -3.53
N SER A 230 22.08 -4.25 -4.43
CA SER A 230 21.04 -3.21 -4.52
C SER A 230 20.25 -3.07 -3.22
N LYS A 231 19.95 -1.82 -2.87
CA LYS A 231 19.11 -1.42 -1.74
C LYS A 231 17.95 -0.58 -2.25
N GLN A 232 16.76 -0.73 -1.68
CA GLN A 232 15.57 0.03 -2.08
C GLN A 232 14.69 0.40 -0.89
N ILE A 233 14.08 1.58 -0.91
CA ILE A 233 13.04 2.01 0.02
C ILE A 233 11.71 1.90 -0.69
N LEU A 234 10.98 0.81 -0.49
CA LEU A 234 9.62 0.63 -1.04
C LEU A 234 8.52 0.87 0.01
N ILE A 235 8.89 0.86 1.30
CA ILE A 235 7.97 1.13 2.40
C ILE A 235 8.11 2.59 2.77
N GLY A 236 6.99 3.33 2.71
CA GLY A 236 6.96 4.76 2.98
C GLY A 236 7.58 5.12 4.34
N PRO A 237 8.47 6.13 4.42
CA PRO A 237 9.09 6.53 5.67
C PRO A 237 8.03 6.97 6.67
N THR A 238 8.24 6.73 7.96
CA THR A 238 7.29 7.10 9.01
C THR A 238 7.87 8.24 9.83
N PRO A 239 7.26 9.44 9.83
CA PRO A 239 7.72 10.58 10.62
C PRO A 239 7.29 10.49 12.10
N ALA A 240 8.15 10.84 13.05
CA ALA A 240 7.81 11.03 14.47
C ALA A 240 8.82 11.95 15.17
N TYR A 241 8.44 12.56 16.29
CA TYR A 241 9.40 13.21 17.20
C TYR A 241 10.07 12.16 18.08
N PHE A 242 11.11 11.50 17.56
CA PHE A 242 11.74 10.34 18.21
C PHE A 242 12.78 10.76 19.25
N ASP A 243 13.56 11.81 18.97
CA ASP A 243 14.53 12.38 19.91
C ASP A 243 14.06 13.69 20.54
N ASP A 244 14.89 14.26 21.42
CA ASP A 244 14.55 15.41 22.27
C ASP A 244 14.50 16.76 21.52
N ASP A 245 14.34 16.74 20.19
CA ASP A 245 14.24 17.94 19.38
C ASP A 245 12.84 18.20 18.80
N LEU A 246 12.72 19.24 17.96
CA LEU A 246 11.45 19.72 17.40
C LEU A 246 11.36 19.50 15.87
N ILE A 247 12.26 18.71 15.31
CA ILE A 247 12.33 18.35 13.91
C ILE A 247 11.97 16.86 13.80
N PRO A 248 10.95 16.49 13.02
CA PRO A 248 10.55 15.09 12.92
C PRO A 248 11.65 14.18 12.34
N ASP A 249 11.83 13.03 12.98
CA ASP A 249 12.72 11.95 12.55
C ASP A 249 11.96 10.91 11.72
N PHE A 250 12.68 10.05 10.99
CA PHE A 250 12.08 9.07 10.09
C PHE A 250 12.50 7.65 10.40
N LEU A 251 11.52 6.77 10.62
CA LEU A 251 11.74 5.33 10.49
C LEU A 251 11.84 4.95 9.01
N ILE A 252 12.95 4.34 8.62
CA ILE A 252 13.26 3.93 7.24
C ILE A 252 13.47 2.43 7.19
N ASN A 253 12.93 1.78 6.17
CA ASN A 253 13.13 0.36 5.89
C ASN A 253 13.82 0.20 4.52
N TYR A 254 15.07 -0.25 4.54
CA TYR A 254 15.78 -0.69 3.35
C TYR A 254 15.49 -2.17 3.09
N LEU A 255 15.07 -2.47 1.87
CA LEU A 255 15.01 -3.82 1.33
C LEU A 255 16.29 -4.09 0.55
N ILE A 256 17.00 -5.16 0.91
CA ILE A 256 18.31 -5.48 0.36
C ILE A 256 18.19 -6.72 -0.50
N GLY A 257 18.51 -6.59 -1.78
CA GLY A 257 18.36 -7.63 -2.79
C GLY A 257 18.24 -7.02 -4.19
N PRO A 258 18.25 -7.86 -5.24
CA PRO A 258 18.33 -7.40 -6.63
C PRO A 258 17.17 -6.45 -7.02
N ALA A 259 15.94 -6.89 -6.84
CA ALA A 259 14.71 -6.15 -7.15
C ALA A 259 13.48 -6.91 -6.64
N PHE A 260 12.33 -6.25 -6.59
CA PHE A 260 11.07 -6.93 -6.31
C PHE A 260 10.84 -8.12 -7.26
N PRO A 261 10.40 -9.28 -6.76
CA PRO A 261 9.96 -9.59 -5.40
C PRO A 261 11.05 -10.30 -4.56
N MET A 262 12.31 -10.23 -5.01
CA MET A 262 13.42 -10.99 -4.44
C MET A 262 14.31 -10.08 -3.59
N TYR A 263 13.93 -9.92 -2.32
CA TYR A 263 14.78 -9.29 -1.30
C TYR A 263 15.27 -10.31 -0.29
N TYR A 264 16.56 -10.23 0.04
CA TYR A 264 17.22 -11.17 0.94
C TYR A 264 16.83 -10.91 2.40
N TYR A 265 16.83 -9.65 2.80
CA TYR A 265 16.51 -9.19 4.15
C TYR A 265 16.11 -7.70 4.12
N SER A 266 15.61 -7.20 5.25
CA SER A 266 15.35 -5.79 5.49
C SER A 266 16.25 -5.22 6.59
N GLN A 267 16.60 -3.94 6.47
CA GLN A 267 17.29 -3.15 7.48
C GLN A 267 16.42 -1.97 7.86
N ILE A 268 16.01 -1.91 9.13
CA ILE A 268 15.14 -0.86 9.66
C ILE A 268 15.94 -0.02 10.65
N TRP A 269 15.89 1.30 10.50
CA TRP A 269 16.61 2.24 11.35
C TRP A 269 15.88 3.58 11.43
N VAL A 270 16.33 4.45 12.32
CA VAL A 270 15.75 5.79 12.53
C VAL A 270 16.75 6.83 12.07
N ALA A 271 16.34 7.64 11.08
CA ALA A 271 17.12 8.77 10.57
C ALA A 271 16.69 10.05 11.28
N GLY A 272 17.65 10.74 11.89
CA GLY A 272 17.44 12.02 12.56
C GLY A 272 17.02 13.12 11.58
N GLY A 273 16.01 13.91 11.94
CA GLY A 273 15.40 14.89 11.03
C GLY A 273 16.31 16.04 10.58
N ARG A 274 17.37 16.33 11.35
CA ARG A 274 18.32 17.43 11.06
C ARG A 274 19.22 17.17 9.86
N ASN A 275 19.72 15.95 9.74
CA ASN A 275 20.82 15.62 8.84
C ASN A 275 20.77 14.16 8.33
N GLY A 276 19.77 13.39 8.76
CA GLY A 276 19.59 11.97 8.45
C GLY A 276 20.62 11.04 9.08
N GLU A 277 21.34 11.46 10.14
CA GLU A 277 22.20 10.56 10.92
C GLU A 277 21.37 9.49 11.64
N SER A 278 21.94 8.29 11.80
CA SER A 278 21.24 7.21 12.50
C SER A 278 21.12 7.54 13.99
N LEU A 279 19.90 7.45 14.52
CA LEU A 279 19.60 7.53 15.95
C LEU A 279 19.63 6.17 16.66
N LEU A 280 19.82 5.08 15.90
CA LEU A 280 20.04 3.74 16.45
C LEU A 280 21.52 3.34 16.30
N ASP A 281 22.04 2.64 17.31
CA ASP A 281 23.39 2.07 17.30
C ASP A 281 23.55 1.03 16.18
N ASP A 282 22.57 0.12 16.07
CA ASP A 282 22.52 -0.96 15.09
C ASP A 282 21.16 -0.98 14.37
N PRO A 283 21.11 -1.28 13.06
CA PRO A 283 19.85 -1.46 12.35
C PRO A 283 19.16 -2.75 12.79
N MET A 284 17.83 -2.71 12.85
CA MET A 284 17.01 -3.91 13.07
C MET A 284 16.94 -4.72 11.78
N ILE A 285 17.18 -6.03 11.87
CA ILE A 285 17.17 -6.93 10.72
C ILE A 285 15.86 -7.72 10.69
N GLY A 286 15.21 -7.72 9.53
CA GLY A 286 14.04 -8.57 9.23
C GLY A 286 14.21 -9.34 7.93
N ALA A 287 13.21 -10.15 7.60
CA ALA A 287 13.06 -10.74 6.28
C ALA A 287 12.79 -9.65 5.23
N GLY A 288 13.14 -9.92 3.97
CA GLY A 288 12.97 -9.00 2.83
C GLY A 288 11.52 -8.94 2.33
N ASP A 289 10.56 -8.74 3.22
CA ASP A 289 9.14 -8.68 2.86
C ASP A 289 8.66 -7.22 2.81
N ILE A 290 7.78 -6.91 1.86
CA ILE A 290 7.16 -5.58 1.77
C ILE A 290 5.94 -5.55 2.68
N THR A 291 6.03 -4.82 3.78
CA THR A 291 4.93 -4.66 4.74
C THR A 291 4.21 -3.34 4.53
N ALA A 292 3.02 -3.20 5.13
CA ALA A 292 2.39 -1.90 5.28
C ALA A 292 3.35 -0.90 5.98
N PRO A 293 3.35 0.36 5.56
CA PRO A 293 4.14 1.40 6.21
C PRO A 293 3.64 1.71 7.62
N GLY A 294 4.51 2.28 8.45
CA GLY A 294 4.22 2.58 9.85
C GLY A 294 3.37 3.83 10.07
N ILE A 295 2.93 4.00 11.32
CA ILE A 295 2.26 5.20 11.86
C ILE A 295 2.94 5.64 13.16
N THR A 296 2.50 6.77 13.72
CA THR A 296 3.11 7.34 14.93
C THR A 296 2.08 7.49 16.04
N ILE A 297 2.46 7.08 17.23
CA ILE A 297 1.73 7.37 18.46
C ILE A 297 2.46 8.50 19.16
N SER A 298 1.89 9.69 19.15
CA SER A 298 2.43 10.87 19.82
C SER A 298 2.14 10.82 21.31
N PHE A 299 3.13 11.20 22.12
CA PHE A 299 3.08 11.19 23.59
C PHE A 299 3.28 12.58 24.16
N THR A 300 3.00 12.81 25.44
CA THR A 300 3.41 14.04 26.11
C THR A 300 4.93 14.10 26.33
N GLY A 301 5.49 15.30 26.33
CA GLY A 301 6.94 15.54 26.42
C GLY A 301 7.67 15.46 25.07
N ASN A 302 8.93 15.87 25.06
CA ASN A 302 9.78 15.82 23.86
C ASN A 302 10.34 14.41 23.66
N GLY A 303 10.56 14.01 22.41
CA GLY A 303 11.16 12.71 22.05
C GLY A 303 10.43 11.46 22.55
N ASN A 304 9.16 11.56 22.92
CA ASN A 304 8.44 10.41 23.48
C ASN A 304 7.55 9.71 22.45
N ASP A 305 7.49 10.21 21.21
CA ASP A 305 6.64 9.62 20.20
C ASP A 305 7.14 8.21 19.85
N MET A 306 6.19 7.30 19.60
CA MET A 306 6.48 5.91 19.26
C MET A 306 6.20 5.64 17.80
N PHE A 307 7.15 5.06 17.09
CA PHE A 307 6.90 4.42 15.81
C PHE A 307 6.13 3.12 16.02
N LEU A 308 5.05 2.91 15.27
CA LEU A 308 4.36 1.64 15.17
C LEU A 308 4.60 1.06 13.77
N PHE A 309 5.29 -0.08 13.68
CA PHE A 309 5.77 -0.61 12.41
C PHE A 309 5.87 -2.14 12.39
N TRP A 310 5.86 -2.69 11.18
CA TRP A 310 5.88 -4.12 10.93
C TRP A 310 7.30 -4.63 10.68
N ILE A 311 7.58 -5.83 11.18
CA ILE A 311 8.77 -6.63 10.84
C ILE A 311 8.32 -8.04 10.54
N THR A 312 8.76 -8.59 9.39
CA THR A 312 8.66 -10.02 9.12
C THR A 312 9.95 -10.70 9.58
N SER A 313 9.87 -11.82 10.28
CA SER A 313 11.03 -12.57 10.78
C SER A 313 10.93 -14.04 10.41
N CYS A 314 12.06 -14.66 10.06
CA CYS A 314 12.14 -16.10 9.81
C CYS A 314 12.49 -16.92 11.08
N ASP A 315 12.56 -16.30 12.27
CA ASP A 315 13.03 -16.95 13.51
C ASP A 315 14.42 -17.59 13.34
N THR A 316 15.31 -16.93 12.58
CA THR A 316 16.68 -17.38 12.29
C THR A 316 17.69 -16.29 12.63
N ASP A 317 18.95 -16.69 12.76
CA ASP A 317 20.06 -15.77 12.98
C ASP A 317 20.17 -14.72 11.87
N ALA A 318 20.53 -13.49 12.24
CA ALA A 318 20.55 -12.36 11.32
C ALA A 318 21.55 -12.56 10.17
N GLU A 319 22.71 -13.18 10.43
CA GLU A 319 23.71 -13.45 9.40
C GLU A 319 23.22 -14.48 8.37
N ALA A 320 22.42 -15.46 8.80
CA ALA A 320 21.80 -16.41 7.88
C ALA A 320 20.76 -15.71 6.97
N GLN A 321 20.02 -14.72 7.48
CA GLN A 321 19.06 -13.95 6.68
C GLN A 321 19.74 -13.08 5.62
N LYS A 322 20.94 -12.57 5.91
CA LYS A 322 21.74 -11.76 4.97
C LYS A 322 22.28 -12.54 3.77
N MET A 323 22.30 -13.87 3.82
CA MET A 323 22.86 -14.69 2.73
C MET A 323 22.03 -14.55 1.44
N PRO A 324 22.65 -14.18 0.31
CA PRO A 324 21.96 -14.06 -0.97
C PRO A 324 21.44 -15.41 -1.47
N PHE A 325 20.36 -15.39 -2.25
CA PHE A 325 19.79 -16.57 -2.89
C PHE A 325 19.24 -16.22 -4.27
N ILE A 326 19.04 -17.24 -5.11
CA ILE A 326 18.58 -17.07 -6.50
C ILE A 326 17.30 -17.88 -6.68
N LEU A 327 16.30 -17.29 -7.34
CA LEU A 327 15.06 -17.98 -7.70
C LEU A 327 15.13 -18.59 -9.10
N SER A 328 14.42 -19.70 -9.32
CA SER A 328 14.21 -20.26 -10.65
C SER A 328 13.43 -19.30 -11.53
N ARG A 329 13.70 -19.34 -12.83
CA ARG A 329 13.06 -18.48 -13.83
C ARG A 329 11.66 -18.95 -14.20
N GLU A 330 11.35 -20.23 -14.01
CA GLU A 330 10.02 -20.78 -14.35
C GLU A 330 8.85 -20.12 -13.63
N SER A 331 9.05 -19.62 -12.41
CA SER A 331 7.98 -19.02 -11.62
C SER A 331 7.59 -17.63 -12.10
N THR A 332 6.28 -17.32 -12.13
CA THR A 332 5.79 -15.99 -12.51
C THR A 332 6.07 -14.94 -11.43
N MET A 333 5.99 -13.65 -11.78
CA MET A 333 6.11 -12.55 -10.82
C MET A 333 5.11 -12.69 -9.66
N HIS A 334 3.86 -13.05 -10.00
CA HIS A 334 2.78 -13.28 -9.04
C HIS A 334 3.09 -14.46 -8.11
N GLU A 335 3.60 -15.57 -8.64
CA GLU A 335 4.00 -16.72 -7.82
C GLU A 335 5.15 -16.35 -6.86
N ARG A 336 6.17 -15.64 -7.35
CA ARG A 336 7.32 -15.22 -6.53
C ARG A 336 6.94 -14.25 -5.42
N SER A 337 6.02 -13.30 -5.68
CA SER A 337 5.59 -12.35 -4.65
C SER A 337 4.76 -13.01 -3.54
N HIS A 338 4.14 -14.15 -3.80
CA HIS A 338 3.37 -14.93 -2.82
C HIS A 338 4.16 -16.11 -2.23
N ALA A 339 5.48 -16.19 -2.42
CA ALA A 339 6.29 -17.26 -1.85
C ALA A 339 6.65 -17.01 -0.37
N ASP A 340 6.64 -18.07 0.44
CA ASP A 340 7.25 -18.01 1.78
C ASP A 340 8.76 -18.27 1.69
N PHE A 341 9.54 -17.20 1.56
CA PHE A 341 11.00 -17.29 1.50
C PHE A 341 11.63 -17.83 2.79
N CYS A 342 10.99 -17.67 3.95
CA CYS A 342 11.49 -18.28 5.20
C CYS A 342 11.39 -19.80 5.10
N LYS A 343 10.27 -20.32 4.57
CA LYS A 343 10.06 -21.77 4.40
C LYS A 343 11.01 -22.33 3.36
N LEU A 344 11.18 -21.64 2.23
CA LEU A 344 12.08 -22.07 1.16
C LEU A 344 13.56 -22.06 1.58
N ARG A 345 14.00 -21.08 2.38
CA ARG A 345 15.41 -20.93 2.78
C ARG A 345 15.79 -21.71 4.02
N PHE A 346 14.91 -21.73 5.02
CA PHE A 346 15.24 -22.17 6.37
C PHE A 346 14.32 -23.27 6.90
N ASN A 347 13.31 -23.70 6.11
CA ASN A 347 12.26 -24.61 6.54
C ASN A 347 11.56 -24.13 7.83
N LYS A 348 11.38 -22.81 7.94
CA LYS A 348 10.66 -22.12 9.01
C LYS A 348 9.60 -21.21 8.41
N THR A 349 8.48 -21.05 9.07
CA THR A 349 7.43 -20.14 8.59
C THR A 349 7.77 -18.69 8.87
N SER A 350 7.44 -17.81 7.94
CA SER A 350 7.50 -16.37 8.16
C SER A 350 6.56 -15.94 9.29
N VAL A 351 7.07 -15.11 10.21
CA VAL A 351 6.31 -14.54 11.32
C VAL A 351 6.22 -13.03 11.15
N THR A 352 5.01 -12.51 11.06
CA THR A 352 4.74 -11.08 10.93
C THR A 352 4.49 -10.50 12.32
N GLN A 353 5.22 -9.43 12.66
CA GLN A 353 5.23 -8.82 13.99
C GLN A 353 5.01 -7.31 13.90
N LEU A 354 4.23 -6.78 14.84
CA LEU A 354 4.00 -5.34 15.00
C LEU A 354 4.75 -4.86 16.25
N TYR A 355 5.66 -3.91 16.07
CA TYR A 355 6.46 -3.33 17.14
C TYR A 355 6.11 -1.86 17.37
N ALA A 356 6.25 -1.42 18.62
CA ALA A 356 6.21 -0.02 19.03
C ALA A 356 7.57 0.40 19.59
N LEU A 357 8.23 1.40 19.00
CA LEU A 357 9.58 1.83 19.35
C LEU A 357 9.63 3.34 19.65
N ASN A 358 10.21 3.71 20.78
CA ASN A 358 10.68 5.08 21.08
C ASN A 358 12.13 5.04 21.53
N GLN A 359 12.75 6.21 21.72
CA GLN A 359 14.15 6.31 22.16
C GLN A 359 14.45 5.64 23.52
N HIS A 360 13.44 5.45 24.37
CA HIS A 360 13.59 4.88 25.72
C HIS A 360 13.46 3.36 25.76
N ILE A 361 13.10 2.72 24.64
CA ILE A 361 12.95 1.27 24.53
C ILE A 361 14.01 0.73 23.59
N LYS A 362 14.74 -0.30 24.02
CA LYS A 362 15.76 -0.94 23.18
C LYS A 362 15.11 -1.52 21.91
N PRO A 363 15.72 -1.34 20.73
CA PRO A 363 15.30 -2.01 19.51
C PRO A 363 15.19 -3.53 19.68
N PRO A 364 14.19 -4.20 19.09
CA PRO A 364 13.22 -3.67 18.11
C PRO A 364 12.02 -2.92 18.69
N GLY A 365 11.95 -2.75 20.02
CA GLY A 365 10.82 -2.10 20.69
C GLY A 365 9.90 -3.07 21.42
N LEU A 366 8.73 -2.59 21.81
CA LEU A 366 7.67 -3.37 22.46
C LEU A 366 6.89 -4.17 21.40
N LEU A 367 6.84 -5.50 21.55
CA LEU A 367 6.02 -6.36 20.69
C LEU A 367 4.53 -6.19 21.02
N ILE A 368 3.76 -5.66 20.06
CA ILE A 368 2.31 -5.45 20.15
C ILE A 368 1.54 -6.67 19.63
N TYR A 369 2.01 -7.25 18.52
CA TYR A 369 1.36 -8.39 17.88
C TYR A 369 2.39 -9.31 17.23
N SER A 370 2.08 -10.61 17.19
CA SER A 370 2.82 -11.62 16.42
C SER A 370 1.86 -12.67 15.87
N SER A 371 1.98 -12.97 14.58
CA SER A 371 1.18 -14.03 13.93
C SER A 371 1.43 -15.42 14.54
N LYS A 372 2.64 -15.67 15.03
CA LYS A 372 2.99 -16.92 15.74
C LYS A 372 2.20 -17.08 17.04
N ASN A 373 2.00 -15.99 17.78
CA ASN A 373 1.32 -16.02 19.08
C ASN A 373 -0.21 -16.07 18.94
N ASN A 374 -0.76 -15.53 17.84
CA ASN A 374 -2.19 -15.47 17.59
C ASN A 374 -2.70 -16.52 16.59
N TRP A 375 -1.83 -17.43 16.14
CA TRP A 375 -2.16 -18.48 15.17
C TRP A 375 -3.45 -19.22 15.52
N ASP A 376 -3.57 -19.68 16.76
CA ASP A 376 -4.72 -20.48 17.21
C ASP A 376 -6.03 -19.68 17.12
N ILE A 377 -5.99 -18.36 17.33
CA ILE A 377 -7.17 -17.49 17.24
C ILE A 377 -7.57 -17.28 15.78
N GLU A 378 -6.58 -17.01 14.93
CA GLU A 378 -6.80 -16.67 13.51
C GLU A 378 -7.12 -17.88 12.63
N HIS A 379 -6.84 -19.09 13.12
CA HIS A 379 -7.16 -20.36 12.44
C HIS A 379 -8.21 -21.19 13.17
N ASN A 380 -8.87 -20.64 14.21
CA ASN A 380 -9.96 -21.32 14.90
C ASN A 380 -11.22 -21.35 14.04
N THR A 381 -11.25 -22.25 13.05
CA THR A 381 -12.37 -22.50 12.15
C THR A 381 -13.47 -23.35 12.82
N THR A 382 -13.91 -22.99 14.02
CA THR A 382 -15.22 -23.47 14.48
C THR A 382 -16.32 -22.77 13.70
N LEU A 383 -16.76 -23.45 12.63
CA LEU A 383 -18.01 -23.30 11.89
C LEU A 383 -18.19 -21.95 11.17
N ILE A 384 -17.57 -21.81 9.99
CA ILE A 384 -18.27 -21.15 8.89
C ILE A 384 -19.42 -22.10 8.55
N PRO A 385 -20.71 -21.76 8.76
CA PRO A 385 -21.78 -22.55 8.19
C PRO A 385 -21.54 -22.54 6.69
N ASP A 386 -21.58 -23.71 6.03
CA ASP A 386 -21.61 -23.79 4.57
C ASP A 386 -22.57 -22.71 4.08
N ILE A 387 -22.02 -21.62 3.55
CA ILE A 387 -22.78 -20.69 2.74
C ILE A 387 -23.07 -21.52 1.51
N LYS A 388 -24.19 -22.24 1.53
CA LYS A 388 -24.82 -22.74 0.32
C LYS A 388 -24.80 -21.54 -0.60
N GLN A 389 -24.09 -21.65 -1.73
CA GLN A 389 -24.32 -20.78 -2.86
C GLN A 389 -25.84 -20.76 -3.04
N GLU A 390 -26.49 -19.69 -2.59
CA GLU A 390 -27.89 -19.51 -2.91
C GLU A 390 -27.96 -19.51 -4.43
N ASP A 391 -28.81 -20.39 -4.94
CA ASP A 391 -29.05 -20.59 -6.35
C ASP A 391 -29.01 -19.25 -7.05
N THR A 392 -28.15 -19.15 -8.06
CA THR A 392 -28.15 -18.12 -9.10
C THR A 392 -29.58 -17.64 -9.34
N ILE A 393 -29.97 -16.52 -8.74
CA ILE A 393 -31.22 -15.86 -9.08
C ILE A 393 -30.99 -15.38 -10.50
N SER A 394 -31.55 -16.12 -11.46
CA SER A 394 -31.62 -15.71 -12.85
C SER A 394 -32.43 -14.42 -12.91
N ARG A 395 -31.77 -13.28 -12.72
CA ARG A 395 -32.36 -11.98 -13.01
C ARG A 395 -32.47 -11.89 -14.53
N THR A 396 -33.62 -12.28 -15.04
CA THR A 396 -34.03 -11.98 -16.40
C THR A 396 -34.11 -10.47 -16.54
N TRP A 397 -33.13 -9.91 -17.26
CA TRP A 397 -33.07 -8.50 -17.60
C TRP A 397 -34.27 -8.14 -18.48
N TYR A 398 -35.21 -7.37 -17.95
CA TYR A 398 -36.20 -6.70 -18.79
C TYR A 398 -35.45 -5.67 -19.64
N LYS A 399 -35.35 -5.93 -20.95
CA LYS A 399 -35.02 -4.90 -21.94
C LYS A 399 -36.04 -3.78 -21.79
N THR A 400 -35.63 -2.65 -21.26
CA THR A 400 -36.43 -1.42 -21.32
C THR A 400 -36.62 -1.08 -22.79
N SER A 401 -37.88 -1.15 -23.20
CA SER A 401 -38.39 -0.81 -24.51
C SER A 401 -38.06 0.64 -24.87
N LYS A 402 -37.70 0.84 -26.15
CA LYS A 402 -37.42 2.12 -26.83
C LYS A 402 -38.29 3.29 -26.34
N PRO A 403 -37.74 4.51 -26.20
CA PRO A 403 -38.53 5.67 -25.82
C PRO A 403 -39.50 6.07 -26.96
N ASN A 404 -40.79 6.04 -26.66
CA ASN A 404 -41.82 6.64 -27.50
C ASN A 404 -41.77 8.16 -27.37
N LYS A 405 -41.69 8.86 -28.50
CA LYS A 405 -41.92 10.30 -28.62
C LYS A 405 -43.33 10.65 -28.16
N ILE A 406 -43.47 11.39 -27.06
CA ILE A 406 -44.70 12.15 -26.76
C ILE A 406 -44.32 13.56 -26.29
N LYS A 407 -45.10 14.51 -26.80
CA LYS A 407 -44.90 15.96 -26.86
C LYS A 407 -45.03 16.69 -25.52
N ASN A 408 -44.34 17.84 -25.45
CA ASN A 408 -44.43 18.92 -24.47
C ASN A 408 -45.84 19.21 -23.91
N LYS A 409 -45.90 19.50 -22.61
CA LYS A 409 -46.76 20.55 -22.02
C LYS A 409 -46.10 21.15 -20.77
N GLN A 410 -46.17 22.48 -20.69
CA GLN A 410 -45.62 23.33 -19.64
C GLN A 410 -46.42 23.26 -18.31
N GLN A 411 -45.74 23.71 -17.25
CA GLN A 411 -46.24 24.53 -16.11
C GLN A 411 -46.78 23.79 -14.87
N SER A 412 -46.11 23.95 -13.70
CA SER A 412 -46.41 24.98 -12.68
C SER A 412 -45.80 24.64 -11.31
N ASP A 413 -45.51 25.69 -10.55
CA ASP A 413 -44.89 25.76 -9.22
C ASP A 413 -45.59 24.94 -8.13
N VAL A 414 -44.81 24.40 -7.19
CA VAL A 414 -45.19 24.37 -5.76
C VAL A 414 -43.97 24.69 -4.90
N THR A 415 -44.06 25.83 -4.24
CA THR A 415 -43.18 26.37 -3.21
C THR A 415 -43.51 25.79 -1.82
N SER A 416 -42.46 25.72 -0.99
CA SER A 416 -42.43 25.84 0.49
C SER A 416 -43.09 24.73 1.33
N TYR A 417 -42.40 24.29 2.40
CA TYR A 417 -42.84 24.47 3.80
C TYR A 417 -41.71 24.04 4.78
N PHE A 418 -41.07 25.05 5.41
CA PHE A 418 -40.44 25.17 6.77
C PHE A 418 -39.52 24.06 7.33
N GLY A 419 -38.50 24.34 8.15
CA GLY A 419 -38.08 25.54 8.88
C GLY A 419 -36.95 25.15 9.84
N TYR A 420 -36.01 26.07 10.08
CA TYR A 420 -34.83 25.87 10.94
C TYR A 420 -35.19 25.72 12.43
N SER A 421 -34.36 24.96 13.15
CA SER A 421 -33.87 25.33 14.48
C SER A 421 -32.39 24.98 14.57
N GLN A 422 -31.55 26.00 14.67
CA GLN A 422 -30.16 25.91 15.10
C GLN A 422 -30.12 25.53 16.58
N ASP A 423 -29.30 24.56 16.94
CA ASP A 423 -28.42 24.62 18.12
C ASP A 423 -27.32 23.56 17.96
N SER A 424 -26.11 24.03 18.23
CA SER A 424 -24.81 23.51 17.80
C SER A 424 -24.14 22.62 18.86
N VAL A 425 -23.31 21.66 18.40
CA VAL A 425 -21.92 21.44 18.85
C VAL A 425 -21.18 20.78 17.68
N GLU A 426 -20.47 21.57 16.87
CA GLU A 426 -19.62 21.10 15.77
C GLU A 426 -18.21 20.80 16.29
N ASP A 427 -17.66 19.65 15.86
CA ASP A 427 -16.26 19.28 15.98
C ASP A 427 -15.47 20.04 14.88
N PRO A 428 -14.50 20.92 15.20
CA PRO A 428 -13.85 21.77 14.20
C PRO A 428 -12.84 21.03 13.29
N SER A 429 -12.70 19.72 13.43
CA SER A 429 -11.63 18.96 12.77
C SER A 429 -12.02 18.19 11.50
N VAL A 430 -13.28 18.26 11.03
CA VAL A 430 -13.72 17.45 9.86
C VAL A 430 -14.61 18.19 8.84
N THR A 431 -15.02 19.45 9.05
CA THR A 431 -15.86 20.16 8.06
C THR A 431 -15.46 21.62 7.95
N ASN A 432 -14.61 21.94 6.97
CA ASN A 432 -14.54 23.26 6.33
C ASN A 432 -13.65 23.18 5.08
N PHE A 433 -14.15 22.58 4.00
CA PHE A 433 -13.62 22.93 2.68
C PHE A 433 -14.32 24.23 2.27
N GLN A 434 -13.58 25.33 2.29
CA GLN A 434 -14.04 26.61 1.77
C GLN A 434 -14.34 26.45 0.27
N LYS A 435 -15.47 27.02 -0.17
CA LYS A 435 -15.78 27.26 -1.58
C LYS A 435 -14.56 27.90 -2.26
N TYR A 436 -14.16 27.39 -3.43
CA TYR A 436 -13.06 27.99 -4.20
C TYR A 436 -13.36 29.48 -4.43
N PRO A 437 -12.42 30.42 -4.20
CA PRO A 437 -12.68 31.84 -4.41
C PRO A 437 -13.03 32.11 -5.88
N GLU A 438 -14.21 32.71 -6.14
CA GLU A 438 -14.66 33.08 -7.49
C GLU A 438 -13.67 34.05 -8.14
N GLY A 439 -12.98 33.59 -9.19
CA GLY A 439 -12.03 34.38 -9.97
C GLY A 439 -12.22 34.14 -11.47
N LEU A 440 -12.85 35.13 -12.11
CA LEU A 440 -13.02 35.36 -13.56
C LEU A 440 -14.15 34.60 -14.28
N ASN A 441 -15.30 35.30 -14.35
CA ASN A 441 -16.32 35.14 -15.39
C ASN A 441 -15.71 35.36 -16.78
N GLU A 442 -15.16 34.31 -17.38
CA GLU A 442 -15.13 34.15 -18.82
C GLU A 442 -15.52 32.70 -19.10
N GLN A 443 -16.79 32.48 -19.49
CA GLN A 443 -17.17 31.25 -20.18
C GLN A 443 -16.82 31.43 -21.65
N PRO A 444 -15.87 30.68 -22.22
CA PRO A 444 -15.95 30.35 -23.63
C PRO A 444 -16.99 29.23 -23.76
N GLU A 445 -17.99 29.41 -24.64
CA GLU A 445 -18.87 28.33 -25.07
C GLU A 445 -18.03 27.18 -25.64
N SER A 446 -17.75 26.16 -24.83
CA SER A 446 -17.17 24.89 -25.28
C SER A 446 -18.30 23.90 -25.61
N PRO A 447 -18.24 23.20 -26.75
CA PRO A 447 -19.28 22.27 -27.15
C PRO A 447 -19.39 21.12 -26.14
N ILE A 448 -20.62 20.70 -25.85
CA ILE A 448 -20.94 19.50 -25.08
C ILE A 448 -20.17 18.32 -25.69
N ARG A 449 -19.04 17.95 -25.10
CA ARG A 449 -18.34 16.71 -25.44
C ARG A 449 -19.16 15.56 -24.87
N ILE A 450 -19.63 14.71 -25.77
CA ILE A 450 -20.16 13.40 -25.47
C ILE A 450 -19.09 12.63 -24.69
N ARG A 451 -19.50 11.98 -23.60
CA ARG A 451 -18.72 11.13 -22.69
C ARG A 451 -17.49 10.51 -23.38
N PRO A 452 -16.26 10.84 -22.98
CA PRO A 452 -15.14 9.98 -23.30
C PRO A 452 -15.28 8.70 -22.44
N SER A 453 -15.54 7.57 -23.08
CA SER A 453 -15.04 6.29 -22.58
C SER A 453 -13.52 6.46 -22.42
N LEU A 454 -12.94 6.00 -21.29
CA LEU A 454 -11.49 5.80 -21.15
C LEU A 454 -10.95 5.20 -22.45
N GLY A 455 -10.37 6.04 -23.30
CA GLY A 455 -10.07 5.71 -24.69
C GLY A 455 -8.73 5.04 -24.75
N ILE A 456 -8.69 3.75 -25.08
CA ILE A 456 -7.44 2.99 -25.20
C ILE A 456 -7.32 2.46 -26.64
N ASN A 457 -6.12 2.63 -27.19
CA ASN A 457 -5.66 2.02 -28.44
C ASN A 457 -4.49 1.10 -28.06
N LEU A 458 -4.66 -0.20 -28.28
CA LEU A 458 -3.91 -1.27 -27.60
C LEU A 458 -2.53 -1.53 -28.21
N GLY A 459 -1.49 -1.53 -27.37
CA GLY A 459 -0.18 -2.15 -27.62
C GLY A 459 -0.08 -3.56 -27.02
N GLU A 460 0.84 -4.38 -27.54
CA GLU A 460 0.87 -5.86 -27.41
C GLU A 460 1.28 -6.46 -26.05
N LEU A 461 1.50 -5.68 -24.98
CA LEU A 461 2.10 -6.19 -23.72
C LEU A 461 1.10 -6.56 -22.61
N ALA A 462 -0.21 -6.44 -22.84
CA ALA A 462 -1.24 -6.80 -21.86
C ALA A 462 -1.53 -8.32 -21.75
N MET A 463 -0.73 -9.19 -22.38
CA MET A 463 -1.05 -10.61 -22.55
C MET A 463 -0.37 -11.60 -21.56
N ASP A 464 0.53 -11.17 -20.69
CA ASP A 464 1.26 -12.10 -19.81
C ASP A 464 0.58 -12.38 -18.45
N TYR A 465 -0.59 -11.78 -18.20
CA TYR A 465 -1.40 -12.07 -17.00
C TYR A 465 -2.36 -13.25 -17.24
N GLU A 466 -1.75 -14.43 -17.22
CA GLU A 466 -2.32 -15.74 -16.87
C GLU A 466 -3.51 -16.25 -17.72
N GLN A 467 -3.16 -16.91 -18.83
CA GLN A 467 -3.91 -18.09 -19.28
C GLN A 467 -3.74 -19.21 -18.25
N LEU A 468 -4.85 -19.73 -17.69
CA LEU A 468 -5.26 -21.15 -17.77
C LEU A 468 -6.15 -21.58 -16.58
N PHE A 469 -7.37 -22.01 -16.90
CA PHE A 469 -7.98 -23.17 -16.24
C PHE A 469 -7.45 -24.44 -16.96
N PRO A 470 -6.95 -25.48 -16.27
CA PRO A 470 -6.35 -26.63 -16.94
C PRO A 470 -7.43 -27.59 -17.51
N GLN A 471 -7.20 -28.10 -18.72
CA GLN A 471 -7.78 -29.36 -19.20
C GLN A 471 -6.88 -30.52 -18.77
N GLU A 472 -7.48 -31.59 -18.25
CA GLU A 472 -6.83 -32.79 -17.72
C GLU A 472 -6.14 -33.61 -18.84
N ILE A 473 -4.91 -34.05 -18.61
CA ILE A 473 -4.22 -35.06 -19.44
C ILE A 473 -3.57 -36.10 -18.51
N GLU A 474 -3.89 -37.38 -18.71
CA GLU A 474 -3.38 -38.53 -17.96
C GLU A 474 -1.90 -38.88 -18.31
N PRO A 475 -1.12 -39.49 -17.40
CA PRO A 475 0.29 -39.82 -17.63
C PRO A 475 0.51 -41.25 -18.15
N PRO A 476 1.56 -41.51 -18.95
CA PRO A 476 2.08 -42.87 -19.17
C PRO A 476 3.29 -43.22 -18.28
N ALA A 477 3.49 -44.53 -18.15
CA ALA A 477 4.26 -45.23 -17.14
C ALA A 477 5.74 -45.54 -17.49
N ASP A 478 6.46 -45.90 -16.41
CA ASP A 478 7.71 -46.65 -16.29
C ASP A 478 9.03 -46.05 -16.77
N ILE A 479 10.01 -45.94 -15.85
CA ILE A 479 11.37 -46.50 -15.94
C ILE A 479 12.00 -46.54 -14.54
N ASN A 480 12.69 -47.65 -14.27
CA ASN A 480 13.28 -48.06 -13.00
C ASN A 480 14.81 -47.96 -13.10
N VAL A 481 15.51 -47.22 -12.21
CA VAL A 481 16.98 -47.27 -12.07
C VAL A 481 17.42 -47.11 -10.62
N ASP A 482 18.27 -48.04 -10.18
CA ASP A 482 18.79 -48.25 -8.82
C ASP A 482 20.17 -47.58 -8.60
N VAL A 483 20.18 -46.61 -7.68
CA VAL A 483 21.10 -46.25 -6.57
C VAL A 483 22.64 -46.46 -6.61
N ASN A 484 23.33 -45.38 -6.19
CA ASN A 484 24.66 -45.19 -5.52
C ASN A 484 25.77 -44.56 -6.38
N LYS A 485 26.54 -43.53 -5.96
CA LYS A 485 26.86 -42.98 -4.62
C LYS A 485 27.49 -41.58 -4.77
N GLY A 486 27.16 -40.62 -3.90
CA GLY A 486 27.87 -39.34 -3.79
C GLY A 486 27.32 -38.42 -2.70
N ARG A 487 27.87 -38.58 -1.47
CA ARG A 487 27.80 -37.70 -0.27
C ARG A 487 26.58 -36.77 -0.13
N ASP A 488 25.62 -37.24 0.65
CA ASP A 488 24.31 -36.63 0.85
C ASP A 488 24.17 -36.08 2.28
N GLU A 489 24.01 -34.76 2.43
CA GLU A 489 23.63 -34.13 3.70
C GLU A 489 22.13 -34.33 4.02
N ARG A 490 21.34 -34.93 3.11
CA ARG A 490 19.92 -35.27 3.34
C ARG A 490 19.66 -36.68 3.89
N ALA A 491 20.68 -37.51 4.13
CA ALA A 491 20.47 -38.87 4.64
C ALA A 491 19.96 -38.95 6.10
N ASN A 492 20.02 -37.86 6.87
CA ASN A 492 19.44 -37.79 8.23
C ASN A 492 18.00 -37.26 8.28
N LEU A 493 17.45 -36.75 7.17
CA LEU A 493 16.08 -36.21 7.16
C LEU A 493 15.01 -37.30 6.96
N LYS A 494 15.29 -38.35 6.17
CA LYS A 494 14.29 -39.40 5.88
C LYS A 494 14.06 -40.42 7.02
N LYS A 495 14.94 -40.52 8.02
CA LYS A 495 14.75 -41.40 9.18
C LYS A 495 14.05 -40.73 10.37
N VAL A 496 13.93 -39.40 10.40
CA VAL A 496 13.20 -38.67 11.44
C VAL A 496 11.74 -38.41 11.04
N VAL A 497 11.46 -38.30 9.74
CA VAL A 497 10.11 -37.99 9.22
C VAL A 497 9.09 -39.13 9.36
N LYS A 498 9.51 -40.37 9.68
CA LYS A 498 8.58 -41.49 9.89
C LYS A 498 8.15 -41.73 11.34
N ARG A 499 8.44 -40.81 12.28
CA ARG A 499 8.03 -40.97 13.70
C ARG A 499 7.29 -39.81 14.36
N HIS A 500 6.89 -38.77 13.64
CA HIS A 500 6.02 -37.74 14.21
C HIS A 500 4.86 -37.36 13.28
N LEU A 501 3.96 -38.31 13.01
CA LEU A 501 2.56 -38.01 12.69
C LEU A 501 1.84 -37.73 14.01
N ASN A 502 1.98 -36.49 14.48
CA ASN A 502 1.13 -35.76 15.43
C ASN A 502 1.97 -34.64 16.04
N LYS A 503 1.90 -33.43 15.46
CA LYS A 503 2.02 -32.13 16.15
C LYS A 503 1.96 -30.97 15.14
N ASN A 504 0.95 -30.12 15.32
CA ASN A 504 0.77 -28.73 14.88
C ASN A 504 1.36 -28.33 13.53
N ILE A 505 0.49 -28.32 12.52
CA ILE A 505 0.74 -27.80 11.17
C ILE A 505 0.66 -26.27 11.24
N HIS A 506 1.74 -25.61 11.68
CA HIS A 506 1.89 -24.15 11.61
C HIS A 506 2.46 -23.69 10.26
N GLY A 507 2.37 -24.51 9.21
CA GLY A 507 3.28 -24.47 8.05
C GLY A 507 2.69 -24.12 6.68
N GLU A 508 1.39 -23.79 6.60
CA GLU A 508 0.64 -23.88 5.35
C GLU A 508 -0.01 -22.56 4.88
N SER A 509 0.11 -21.48 5.66
CA SER A 509 -0.41 -20.15 5.33
C SER A 509 0.61 -19.05 5.63
N LEU A 510 0.59 -17.99 4.84
CA LEU A 510 1.48 -16.84 4.88
C LEU A 510 0.76 -15.64 5.51
N ALA A 511 1.22 -15.19 6.68
CA ALA A 511 0.66 -14.03 7.36
C ALA A 511 1.06 -12.75 6.63
N ARG A 512 0.08 -11.96 6.21
CA ARG A 512 0.30 -10.66 5.58
C ARG A 512 -0.24 -9.52 6.45
N SER A 513 0.46 -8.40 6.36
CA SER A 513 -0.01 -7.11 6.85
C SER A 513 0.15 -6.08 5.74
N SER A 514 -0.78 -6.11 4.79
CA SER A 514 -0.83 -5.13 3.68
C SER A 514 -1.56 -3.85 4.05
N VAL A 515 -2.32 -3.84 5.17
CA VAL A 515 -3.11 -2.69 5.61
C VAL A 515 -2.38 -1.93 6.71
N THR A 516 -2.32 -0.61 6.57
CA THR A 516 -1.72 0.26 7.59
C THR A 516 -2.60 0.30 8.85
N ALA A 517 -1.97 0.31 10.03
CA ALA A 517 -2.70 0.47 11.29
C ALA A 517 -3.35 1.87 11.36
N THR A 518 -4.33 2.03 12.25
CA THR A 518 -4.96 3.32 12.56
C THR A 518 -5.18 3.46 14.07
N LEU A 519 -5.11 4.69 14.56
CA LEU A 519 -5.43 5.00 15.95
C LEU A 519 -6.90 5.36 16.13
N ALA A 520 -7.46 5.00 17.28
CA ALA A 520 -8.83 5.28 17.66
C ALA A 520 -8.94 5.76 19.11
N LYS A 521 -10.04 6.46 19.42
CA LYS A 521 -10.38 6.82 20.80
C LYS A 521 -10.54 5.54 21.64
N PRO A 522 -10.02 5.49 22.88
CA PRO A 522 -10.05 4.28 23.68
C PRO A 522 -11.47 3.89 24.09
N LEU A 523 -11.88 2.63 23.89
CA LEU A 523 -13.17 2.13 24.43
C LEU A 523 -13.20 2.15 25.96
N SER A 524 -12.03 2.03 26.58
CA SER A 524 -11.86 2.09 28.04
C SER A 524 -11.95 3.51 28.61
N GLY A 525 -11.93 4.54 27.74
CA GLY A 525 -11.84 5.95 28.13
C GLY A 525 -10.43 6.41 28.53
N ASN A 526 -9.42 5.55 28.53
CA ASN A 526 -8.04 5.91 28.86
C ASN A 526 -7.02 5.28 27.89
N GLY A 527 -5.94 6.00 27.60
CA GLY A 527 -4.91 5.61 26.64
C GLY A 527 -5.33 5.88 25.19
N ILE A 528 -4.88 5.03 24.28
CA ILE A 528 -5.21 5.09 22.86
C ILE A 528 -5.40 3.68 22.31
N ASP A 529 -6.39 3.50 21.44
CA ASP A 529 -6.62 2.21 20.79
C ASP A 529 -5.88 2.16 19.45
N ILE A 530 -5.23 1.03 19.19
CA ILE A 530 -4.58 0.71 17.92
C ILE A 530 -5.45 -0.33 17.22
N ILE A 531 -5.87 -0.02 16.00
CA ILE A 531 -6.67 -0.91 15.16
C ILE A 531 -5.81 -1.33 13.97
N PHE A 532 -5.72 -2.63 13.72
CA PHE A 532 -5.00 -3.16 12.57
C PHE A 532 -5.62 -4.48 12.10
N ALA A 533 -5.31 -4.82 10.86
CA ALA A 533 -5.80 -5.98 10.16
C ALA A 533 -4.66 -6.95 9.88
N THR A 534 -4.93 -8.25 10.01
CA THR A 534 -4.07 -9.30 9.49
C THR A 534 -4.89 -10.24 8.64
N HIS A 535 -4.27 -10.79 7.59
CA HIS A 535 -4.90 -11.82 6.79
C HIS A 535 -3.87 -12.87 6.40
N TRP A 536 -4.39 -14.02 5.98
CA TRP A 536 -3.58 -15.18 5.63
C TRP A 536 -3.79 -15.53 4.16
N GLU A 537 -2.69 -15.71 3.46
CA GLU A 537 -2.67 -16.13 2.06
C GLU A 537 -2.07 -17.52 1.94
N ILE A 538 -2.40 -18.21 0.85
CA ILE A 538 -1.77 -19.49 0.54
C ILE A 538 -0.45 -19.17 -0.16
N PRO A 539 0.71 -19.61 0.39
CA PRO A 539 1.97 -19.35 -0.25
C PRO A 539 2.07 -20.09 -1.58
N SER A 540 2.63 -19.45 -2.60
CA SER A 540 2.88 -20.11 -3.87
C SER A 540 3.85 -21.28 -3.68
N SER A 541 3.43 -22.46 -4.14
CA SER A 541 4.27 -23.66 -4.07
C SER A 541 5.28 -23.74 -5.21
N ARG A 542 5.03 -23.06 -6.34
CA ARG A 542 5.79 -23.15 -7.61
C ARG A 542 7.09 -22.34 -7.67
N VAL A 543 7.64 -21.98 -6.51
CA VAL A 543 8.82 -21.13 -6.42
C VAL A 543 10.00 -21.94 -5.88
N HIS A 544 11.11 -21.93 -6.62
CA HIS A 544 12.31 -22.68 -6.27
C HIS A 544 13.49 -21.75 -6.01
N ILE A 545 14.23 -22.04 -4.94
CA ILE A 545 15.56 -21.46 -4.71
C ILE A 545 16.58 -22.41 -5.32
N LEU A 546 17.40 -21.89 -6.23
CA LEU A 546 18.44 -22.65 -6.92
C LEU A 546 19.61 -22.93 -5.98
N THR A 547 19.87 -24.20 -5.69
CA THR A 547 21.07 -24.61 -4.97
C THR A 547 22.29 -24.62 -5.90
N GLU A 548 23.50 -24.66 -5.34
CA GLU A 548 24.73 -24.78 -6.13
C GLU A 548 24.71 -26.01 -7.05
N ARG A 549 24.11 -27.12 -6.60
CA ARG A 549 23.96 -28.34 -7.42
C ARG A 549 23.04 -28.12 -8.62
N ASP A 550 21.94 -27.40 -8.40
CA ASP A 550 20.98 -27.08 -9.46
C ASP A 550 21.64 -26.16 -10.50
N GLN A 551 22.35 -25.14 -10.03
CA GLN A 551 23.10 -24.22 -10.90
C GLN A 551 24.14 -24.95 -11.74
N ILE A 552 24.91 -25.88 -11.16
CA ILE A 552 25.87 -26.71 -11.90
C ILE A 552 25.16 -27.61 -12.93
N CYS A 553 24.00 -28.17 -12.59
CA CYS A 553 23.21 -28.98 -13.51
C CYS A 553 22.71 -28.16 -14.71
N ILE A 554 22.13 -26.99 -14.42
CA ILE A 554 21.62 -26.05 -15.41
C ILE A 554 22.74 -25.58 -16.33
N GLN A 555 23.86 -25.13 -15.76
CA GLN A 555 25.00 -24.64 -16.53
C GLN A 555 25.57 -25.71 -17.46
N LYS A 556 25.73 -26.95 -16.98
CA LYS A 556 26.19 -28.07 -17.81
C LYS A 556 25.29 -28.34 -19.01
N LYS A 557 23.96 -28.20 -18.84
CA LYS A 557 23.01 -28.38 -19.94
C LYS A 557 23.11 -27.23 -20.94
N ILE A 558 23.19 -25.99 -20.46
CA ILE A 558 23.38 -24.80 -21.32
C ILE A 558 24.68 -24.93 -22.13
N ASP A 559 25.81 -25.20 -21.47
CA ASP A 559 27.12 -25.37 -22.11
C ASP A 559 27.09 -26.47 -23.18
N SER A 560 26.38 -27.57 -22.92
CA SER A 560 26.28 -28.68 -23.87
C SER A 560 25.52 -28.34 -25.15
N ILE A 561 24.59 -27.38 -25.09
CA ILE A 561 23.75 -26.94 -26.21
C ILE A 561 24.43 -25.77 -26.95
N GLU A 562 25.06 -24.83 -26.23
CA GLU A 562 25.86 -23.76 -26.83
C GLU A 562 27.08 -24.31 -27.61
N MET A 563 27.66 -25.42 -27.16
CA MET A 563 28.70 -26.13 -27.91
C MET A 563 28.21 -26.73 -29.24
N GLN A 564 26.91 -26.95 -29.41
CA GLN A 564 26.32 -27.58 -30.59
C GLN A 564 25.79 -26.55 -31.61
N SER A 565 25.46 -25.34 -31.18
CA SER A 565 24.94 -24.28 -32.06
C SER A 565 25.07 -22.88 -31.44
N THR A 566 25.33 -21.86 -32.26
CA THR A 566 25.13 -20.45 -31.87
C THR A 566 23.64 -20.16 -31.75
N LEU A 567 23.17 -19.97 -30.52
CA LEU A 567 21.78 -19.65 -30.21
C LEU A 567 21.53 -18.14 -30.29
N SER A 568 20.35 -17.75 -30.76
CA SER A 568 19.82 -16.40 -30.55
C SER A 568 19.41 -16.19 -29.09
N GLU A 569 19.20 -14.95 -28.69
CA GLU A 569 18.84 -14.58 -27.30
C GLU A 569 17.53 -15.23 -26.83
N ILE A 570 16.55 -15.36 -27.72
CA ILE A 570 15.25 -16.00 -27.44
C ILE A 570 15.42 -17.52 -27.28
N GLU A 571 16.19 -18.16 -28.17
CA GLU A 571 16.47 -19.60 -28.09
C GLU A 571 17.27 -19.94 -26.82
N LEU A 572 18.18 -19.06 -26.41
CA LEU A 572 18.94 -19.21 -25.17
C LEU A 572 18.03 -19.18 -23.93
N GLU A 573 17.02 -18.31 -23.91
CA GLU A 573 16.06 -18.27 -22.80
C GLU A 573 15.16 -19.52 -22.76
N GLU A 574 14.77 -20.06 -23.91
CA GLU A 574 14.02 -21.33 -23.96
C GLU A 574 14.88 -22.51 -23.48
N VAL A 575 16.15 -22.57 -23.91
CA VAL A 575 17.11 -23.59 -23.46
C VAL A 575 17.34 -23.52 -21.95
N LYS A 576 17.48 -22.31 -21.37
CA LYS A 576 17.59 -22.13 -19.93
C LYS A 576 16.37 -22.66 -19.19
N ARG A 577 15.16 -22.39 -19.71
CA ARG A 577 13.90 -22.85 -19.12
C ARG A 577 13.81 -24.37 -19.13
N ASP A 578 14.16 -25.02 -20.24
CA ASP A 578 14.14 -26.48 -20.32
C ASP A 578 15.24 -27.13 -19.45
N ALA A 579 16.41 -26.52 -19.36
CA ALA A 579 17.48 -26.96 -18.46
C ALA A 579 17.05 -26.88 -16.98
N GLU A 580 16.36 -25.80 -16.57
CA GLU A 580 15.76 -25.68 -15.24
C GLU A 580 14.74 -26.79 -14.98
N ARG A 581 13.80 -27.00 -15.90
CA ARG A 581 12.76 -28.03 -15.78
C ARG A 581 13.32 -29.44 -15.58
N GLU A 582 14.42 -29.75 -16.26
CA GLU A 582 15.04 -31.08 -16.20
C GLU A 582 15.93 -31.27 -14.97
N CYS A 583 16.48 -30.18 -14.43
CA CYS A 583 17.35 -30.22 -13.25
C CYS A 583 16.56 -30.09 -11.93
N LEU A 584 15.39 -29.46 -11.94
CA LEU A 584 14.59 -29.19 -10.75
C LEU A 584 13.52 -30.29 -10.51
N PRO A 585 13.23 -30.64 -9.24
CA PRO A 585 12.20 -31.60 -8.91
C PRO A 585 10.80 -31.03 -9.14
N ARG A 586 9.85 -31.87 -9.59
CA ARG A 586 8.44 -31.49 -9.70
C ARG A 586 7.81 -31.25 -8.33
N LEU A 587 7.04 -30.17 -8.23
CA LEU A 587 6.26 -29.83 -7.04
C LEU A 587 4.83 -30.34 -7.17
N ASP A 588 4.36 -30.97 -6.10
CA ASP A 588 2.96 -31.30 -5.94
C ASP A 588 2.20 -30.06 -5.45
N THR A 589 1.06 -29.81 -6.06
CA THR A 589 0.11 -28.77 -5.63
C THR A 589 -0.73 -29.31 -4.49
N GLU A 590 -0.50 -28.84 -3.28
CA GLU A 590 -1.45 -28.99 -2.20
C GLU A 590 -2.49 -27.87 -2.28
N LYS A 591 -3.77 -28.25 -2.33
CA LYS A 591 -4.89 -27.30 -2.18
C LYS A 591 -5.17 -27.14 -0.70
N LEU A 592 -5.14 -25.89 -0.24
CA LEU A 592 -5.42 -25.52 1.14
C LEU A 592 -6.54 -24.48 1.22
N GLY A 593 -7.16 -24.39 2.40
CA GLY A 593 -8.28 -23.48 2.66
C GLY A 593 -7.84 -22.01 2.61
N ALA A 594 -8.76 -21.14 2.19
CA ALA A 594 -8.56 -19.70 2.20
C ALA A 594 -8.38 -19.19 3.64
N GLY A 595 -7.40 -18.32 3.85
CA GLY A 595 -7.12 -17.73 5.15
C GLY A 595 -8.22 -16.80 5.66
N GLN A 596 -8.18 -16.50 6.95
CA GLN A 596 -9.15 -15.61 7.62
C GLN A 596 -8.57 -14.19 7.73
N LEU A 597 -9.39 -13.19 7.45
CA LEU A 597 -9.13 -11.80 7.81
C LEU A 597 -9.49 -11.59 9.29
N THR A 598 -8.55 -11.09 10.10
CA THR A 598 -8.74 -10.86 11.54
C THR A 598 -8.46 -9.40 11.90
N MET A 599 -9.43 -8.75 12.54
CA MET A 599 -9.29 -7.37 13.03
C MET A 599 -8.91 -7.37 14.50
N TYR A 600 -7.88 -6.60 14.84
CA TYR A 600 -7.44 -6.37 16.20
C TYR A 600 -7.76 -4.95 16.64
N ARG A 601 -8.14 -4.81 17.91
CA ARG A 601 -8.24 -3.54 18.61
C ARG A 601 -7.50 -3.67 19.93
N VAL A 602 -6.35 -3.01 20.04
CA VAL A 602 -5.45 -3.11 21.19
C VAL A 602 -5.41 -1.78 21.91
N ASN A 603 -5.73 -1.76 23.20
CA ASN A 603 -5.65 -0.55 24.02
C ASN A 603 -4.23 -0.39 24.60
N LEU A 604 -3.52 0.65 24.18
CA LEU A 604 -2.26 1.06 24.77
C LEU A 604 -2.52 2.09 25.89
N LYS A 605 -2.16 1.73 27.12
CA LYS A 605 -2.30 2.62 28.29
C LYS A 605 -1.12 2.51 29.24
N CYS A 606 -0.76 3.63 29.86
CA CYS A 606 0.21 3.66 30.95
C CYS A 606 -0.43 3.01 32.21
N LYS A 607 0.19 1.96 32.74
CA LYS A 607 -0.32 1.27 33.96
C LYS A 607 0.01 2.04 35.25
N GLY A 608 1.05 2.86 35.22
CA GLY A 608 1.54 3.63 36.35
C GLY A 608 2.86 4.27 36.00
N CYS A 609 3.36 5.11 36.90
CA CYS A 609 4.64 5.78 36.75
C CYS A 609 5.54 5.43 37.93
N GLY A 610 6.85 5.55 37.73
CA GLY A 610 7.80 5.47 38.83
C GLY A 610 7.64 6.63 39.82
N GLU A 611 8.54 6.68 40.80
CA GLU A 611 8.63 7.84 41.70
C GLU A 611 8.96 9.10 40.87
N LEU A 612 8.03 10.06 40.86
CA LEU A 612 8.20 11.34 40.18
C LEU A 612 8.80 12.36 41.15
N SER A 613 9.77 13.14 40.68
CA SER A 613 10.14 14.38 41.36
C SER A 613 9.06 15.45 41.22
N VAL A 614 9.16 16.54 41.99
CA VAL A 614 8.15 17.62 42.06
C VAL A 614 7.81 18.23 40.69
N ASN A 615 8.74 18.16 39.73
CA ASN A 615 8.59 18.77 38.40
C ASN A 615 8.42 17.74 37.27
N GLU A 616 8.37 16.45 37.59
CA GLU A 616 8.20 15.41 36.58
C GLU A 616 6.74 15.03 36.43
N GLN A 617 6.34 14.85 35.17
CA GLN A 617 5.05 14.30 34.82
C GLN A 617 5.25 13.05 33.99
N CYS A 618 4.35 12.09 34.18
CA CYS A 618 4.35 10.90 33.35
C CYS A 618 4.10 11.23 31.90
N SER A 619 4.87 10.60 31.02
CA SER A 619 4.51 10.58 29.62
C SER A 619 3.26 9.72 29.42
N VAL A 620 2.30 10.26 28.68
CA VAL A 620 1.04 9.59 28.30
C VAL A 620 0.77 9.78 26.82
N PRO A 621 0.10 8.83 26.13
CA PRO A 621 -0.27 9.02 24.74
C PRO A 621 -1.24 10.20 24.63
N LEU A 622 -1.06 11.04 23.60
CA LEU A 622 -1.96 12.16 23.33
C LEU A 622 -3.35 11.67 22.89
N PRO A 623 -4.42 12.45 23.14
CA PRO A 623 -5.73 12.20 22.55
C PRO A 623 -5.68 12.10 21.02
N LEU A 624 -6.63 11.37 20.41
CA LEU A 624 -6.65 11.08 18.96
C LEU A 624 -6.58 12.35 18.09
N ASP A 625 -7.26 13.41 18.50
CA ASP A 625 -7.31 14.72 17.83
C ASP A 625 -5.96 15.47 17.85
N MET A 626 -5.07 15.09 18.77
CA MET A 626 -3.74 15.68 18.96
C MET A 626 -2.60 14.78 18.45
N GLN A 627 -2.93 13.65 17.83
CA GLN A 627 -1.93 12.74 17.24
C GLN A 627 -1.31 13.35 15.98
N SER A 628 0.01 13.25 15.84
CA SER A 628 0.73 13.80 14.68
C SER A 628 0.52 12.99 13.41
N TYR A 629 0.41 11.65 13.51
CA TYR A 629 0.31 10.76 12.34
C TYR A 629 -0.47 9.48 12.68
N SER A 630 -1.77 9.64 12.96
CA SER A 630 -2.62 8.58 13.49
C SER A 630 -2.99 7.46 12.50
N HIS A 631 -2.89 7.74 11.21
CA HIS A 631 -3.17 6.79 10.13
C HIS A 631 -2.56 7.30 8.83
N ARG A 632 -2.62 6.49 7.76
CA ARG A 632 -2.23 6.90 6.42
C ARG A 632 -3.45 7.00 5.51
N ALA A 633 -3.64 8.19 4.95
CA ALA A 633 -4.59 8.47 3.88
C ALA A 633 -4.05 9.60 2.99
N CYS A 634 -4.71 9.86 1.86
CA CYS A 634 -4.30 10.89 0.90
C CYS A 634 -4.26 12.30 1.51
N ASN A 635 -5.23 12.59 2.38
CA ASN A 635 -5.46 13.87 3.04
C ASN A 635 -4.84 13.97 4.45
N VAL A 636 -3.96 13.03 4.82
CA VAL A 636 -3.30 13.02 6.13
C VAL A 636 -1.84 13.41 6.00
N TYR A 637 -1.50 14.52 6.64
CA TYR A 637 -0.16 15.08 6.74
C TYR A 637 0.36 14.94 8.18
N PHE A 638 1.67 15.01 8.36
CA PHE A 638 2.25 14.97 9.69
C PHE A 638 1.97 16.28 10.43
N LYS A 639 1.17 16.24 11.49
CA LYS A 639 0.85 17.44 12.25
C LYS A 639 1.96 17.75 13.24
N LYS A 640 2.43 18.98 13.24
CA LYS A 640 3.27 19.50 14.31
C LYS A 640 2.57 19.35 15.66
N LYS A 641 3.33 18.92 16.66
CA LYS A 641 2.85 18.79 18.03
C LYS A 641 2.45 20.17 18.56
N GLN A 642 1.18 20.35 18.89
CA GLN A 642 0.77 21.53 19.64
C GLN A 642 1.36 21.39 21.03
N ASN A 643 2.26 22.30 21.41
CA ASN A 643 2.88 22.32 22.73
C ASN A 643 1.80 22.32 23.82
N LEU A 644 1.51 21.15 24.39
CA LEU A 644 0.82 21.05 25.66
C LEU A 644 1.80 21.39 26.79
N TYR A 645 2.33 22.61 26.77
CA TYR A 645 2.66 23.29 28.02
C TYR A 645 1.35 23.89 28.52
N TYR A 646 0.47 23.07 29.09
CA TYR A 646 -0.56 23.61 29.96
C TYR A 646 0.15 24.13 31.21
N GLY A 647 0.32 25.44 31.26
CA GLY A 647 0.67 26.14 32.48
C GLY A 647 -0.34 25.79 33.56
N SER A 648 0.15 25.16 34.63
CA SER A 648 -0.53 25.23 35.92
C SER A 648 -0.34 26.65 36.46
N LYS A 649 -1.42 27.43 36.42
CA LYS A 649 -1.64 28.50 37.40
C LYS A 649 -1.81 27.90 38.80
#